data_AF-A0A5P2UF61-F1
#
_entry.id   AF-A0A5P2UF61-F1
#
_cell.length_a   1.000
_cell.length_b   1.000
_cell.length_c   1.000
_cell.angle_alpha   90.00
_cell.angle_beta   90.00
_cell.angle_gamma   90.00
#
_symmetry.space_group_name_H-M   'P 1'
#
loop_
_entity.id
_entity.type
_entity.pdbx_description
1 polymer ?
#
loop_
_entity_poly.entity_id
_entity_poly.type
_entity_poly.pdbx_seq_one_letter_code
_entity_poly.pdbx_strand_id
1 'polypeptide(L)'
;MPDISRRRILGTLAGGSALSVLPPSLLQAMAAPMPRGGLRGIEHVIVLMQENRSFDNYFGTLKGVRGFGDRTALRLPGGASVFEQPRSGGPAVLPFSARKAAVDAGRSESDIQYLGSLPHGFADGVQARANGWWNDWIAAKGQSTMAFYDRRDIPLQHELADRFTICDAYFCSVFGSTNPNRNYLWTGTTGFEPGGGSRAVTNAAYSYTHAGYDWTTYPERLEAAGVSWQIYQEWDNFTDNAVEYFKPWKRIGSKILTAAGFPYATTEEFYDKLWDKSATEREAALARFRTGVDSLPENERRLFLRGAQRSEPGTLLTRIKADIRNGTLPKVSWVVPTAALSEHPSSSTPVGSAGLVYDLLDAIASDPKTWSKTALFINFDENDGYFDHVPSPTAPRPDSGDGDDWFGGRPVGPGPRVPMTVVSPWTVGGFVSSEAFDHTSVIRFLEKWTGVQEPNISAWRRSVFGDLTSVFDFDRAHRQPEVTHPGPVPKPIGRWNPVPPARQALPAQETGVRPTRPSPYRLSLRADVTDTEVVVRVGNHSSRAAAVTAYPGDGTAPRTWTVVGRDGATGTFPQGADGYDIQVHGPGWSLWELRGARAGAEAYVVERAGERCVDVVCANPSGRTRTLLVGESAHPRRGEDRVLTVRLAPGRKRTVSVPLARHGWYDIVVVDTDDPRFLRRMTGHAADGAQATTDPAIGTAPALTAALALPKPLPPLTAPLVQGSPGEVVVGIRNQGAGRLRDLQVALAAPAGWTVKPSGPVPKSLPEGGSADVRFTVTPAATALAATLLVTTRAEGSGLLRVADARVRADVAPAVSTSLTAPASSPATDGCVLSPGKPLAVTATVTNAGSKALTALTASLAVPDGWRATPAPGTPASVPARTSVKVVWDVVAPAAAARTSATLKATIGASSASGRVERTESLATRIGPVMTGYLLAEDFESVAGQLAPAADLSRPGLLGWTRTAPQGWTVTNAPAMPQGTKELNGWTFLSRQFWFPAGQERPAFDRSLGIVAVADPDDWDDTGSPSGRGTFDSTLTTPAVAIPPGTSTLHLGFDSHYRQESPQEAEVTVVFDNGVTARVLNYSSATSGNTNAGRDQQNRLVTSSIPVPSGATSAKVNFRIHHAGNNWFWAVDNIRLGSTPVIDA
;
A
#
# COMPACT_ATOMS: atom_id res chain seq x y z
N MET A 1 41.79 -10.33 6.32
CA MET A 1 41.08 -11.52 6.87
C MET A 1 39.58 -11.23 6.81
N PRO A 2 38.75 -11.95 6.03
CA PRO A 2 37.33 -11.61 5.86
C PRO A 2 36.34 -12.57 6.57
N ASP A 3 36.82 -13.63 7.19
CA ASP A 3 35.98 -14.79 7.59
C ASP A 3 35.47 -14.69 9.05
N ILE A 4 36.14 -13.88 9.91
CA ILE A 4 35.88 -13.86 11.35
C ILE A 4 34.63 -13.04 11.71
N SER A 5 34.44 -11.84 11.15
CA SER A 5 33.26 -11.00 11.42
C SER A 5 31.97 -11.70 10.97
N ARG A 6 31.97 -12.24 9.75
CA ARG A 6 30.87 -13.08 9.22
C ARG A 6 30.54 -14.26 10.13
N ARG A 7 31.52 -15.09 10.53
CA ARG A 7 31.26 -16.24 11.42
C ARG A 7 30.73 -15.84 12.80
N ARG A 8 31.05 -14.64 13.29
CA ARG A 8 30.55 -14.14 14.59
C ARG A 8 29.11 -13.64 14.52
N ILE A 9 28.75 -12.93 13.45
CA ILE A 9 27.35 -12.51 13.19
C ILE A 9 26.48 -13.74 12.88
N LEU A 10 27.00 -14.68 12.08
CA LEU A 10 26.40 -16.01 11.86
C LEU A 10 26.41 -16.90 13.12
N GLY A 11 26.87 -16.36 14.24
CA GLY A 11 26.86 -16.91 15.58
C GLY A 11 25.79 -16.31 16.51
N THR A 12 24.86 -15.44 16.07
CA THR A 12 23.86 -14.74 16.94
C THR A 12 22.39 -14.76 16.45
N LEU A 13 21.46 -15.12 17.37
CA LEU A 13 20.17 -15.87 17.23
C LEU A 13 19.99 -16.96 18.35
N ALA A 14 20.22 -18.26 18.09
CA ALA A 14 19.70 -19.42 18.83
C ALA A 14 20.66 -20.12 19.84
N GLY A 15 20.09 -20.82 20.84
CA GLY A 15 20.79 -21.46 21.97
C GLY A 15 20.63 -20.66 23.27
N GLY A 16 20.14 -21.27 24.34
CA GLY A 16 19.55 -20.60 25.52
C GLY A 16 20.50 -19.90 26.51
N SER A 17 21.52 -19.21 26.03
CA SER A 17 22.25 -18.18 26.78
C SER A 17 22.91 -17.21 25.77
N ALA A 18 23.82 -16.35 26.22
CA ALA A 18 23.84 -14.99 25.70
C ALA A 18 25.25 -14.56 25.21
N LEU A 19 25.43 -14.00 23.98
CA LEU A 19 26.65 -13.31 23.46
C LEU A 19 26.36 -12.07 22.53
N SER A 20 26.91 -10.88 22.83
CA SER A 20 26.57 -9.58 22.17
C SER A 20 27.25 -9.40 20.82
N VAL A 21 26.63 -8.59 19.97
CA VAL A 21 26.99 -8.44 18.55
C VAL A 21 27.85 -7.22 18.24
N LEU A 22 28.12 -6.34 19.20
CA LEU A 22 29.02 -5.19 18.99
C LEU A 22 30.51 -5.61 18.99
N PRO A 23 31.38 -4.86 18.28
CA PRO A 23 32.82 -5.08 18.35
C PRO A 23 33.37 -4.98 19.79
N PRO A 24 34.25 -5.89 20.25
CA PRO A 24 34.88 -5.79 21.57
C PRO A 24 35.69 -4.50 21.76
N SER A 25 36.29 -4.01 20.67
CA SER A 25 36.94 -2.70 20.58
C SER A 25 35.97 -1.57 20.94
N LEU A 26 34.75 -1.59 20.37
CA LEU A 26 33.70 -0.62 20.70
C LEU A 26 33.20 -0.74 22.14
N LEU A 27 32.98 -1.96 22.65
CA LEU A 27 32.58 -2.19 24.04
C LEU A 27 33.64 -1.66 25.03
N GLN A 28 34.92 -1.86 24.73
CA GLN A 28 36.04 -1.32 25.51
C GLN A 28 36.12 0.21 25.41
N ALA A 29 35.96 0.78 24.21
CA ALA A 29 36.06 2.21 23.96
C ALA A 29 34.85 2.98 24.52
N MET A 30 33.67 2.37 24.57
CA MET A 30 32.49 2.89 25.28
C MET A 30 32.70 2.96 26.80
N ALA A 31 33.44 2.02 27.38
CA ALA A 31 33.70 1.99 28.83
C ALA A 31 34.65 3.11 29.31
N ALA A 32 35.33 3.81 28.41
CA ALA A 32 36.13 4.99 28.74
C ALA A 32 35.24 6.19 29.10
N PRO A 33 35.71 7.13 29.97
CA PRO A 33 34.96 8.35 30.25
C PRO A 33 34.73 9.21 29.00
N MET A 34 33.48 9.62 28.77
CA MET A 34 33.12 10.51 27.65
C MET A 34 33.85 11.87 27.79
N PRO A 35 34.55 12.36 26.74
CA PRO A 35 35.27 13.63 26.79
C PRO A 35 34.32 14.84 26.82
N ARG A 36 34.54 15.80 27.72
CA ARG A 36 33.78 17.07 27.71
C ARG A 36 34.40 18.08 26.74
N GLY A 37 33.58 18.94 26.14
CA GLY A 37 34.09 20.02 25.27
C GLY A 37 33.09 20.69 24.31
N GLY A 38 31.82 20.27 24.31
CA GLY A 38 30.84 20.74 23.32
C GLY A 38 31.17 20.25 21.91
N LEU A 39 30.50 20.85 20.90
CA LEU A 39 30.64 20.50 19.49
C LEU A 39 32.09 20.54 18.96
N ARG A 40 32.97 21.31 19.60
CA ARG A 40 34.42 21.41 19.25
C ARG A 40 35.26 20.22 19.72
N GLY A 41 34.70 19.30 20.51
CA GLY A 41 35.36 18.03 20.86
C GLY A 41 35.43 17.02 19.71
N ILE A 42 34.57 17.20 18.69
CA ILE A 42 34.58 16.38 17.48
C ILE A 42 35.69 16.88 16.56
N GLU A 43 36.59 15.99 16.15
CA GLU A 43 37.60 16.23 15.10
C GLU A 43 37.28 15.48 13.80
N HIS A 44 36.44 14.43 13.86
CA HIS A 44 36.05 13.63 12.69
C HIS A 44 34.53 13.36 12.65
N VAL A 45 33.91 13.62 11.51
CA VAL A 45 32.54 13.19 11.19
C VAL A 45 32.61 12.17 10.07
N ILE A 46 32.06 10.98 10.32
CA ILE A 46 31.98 9.89 9.35
C ILE A 46 30.51 9.69 8.98
N VAL A 47 30.20 9.62 7.69
CA VAL A 47 28.84 9.42 7.17
C VAL A 47 28.78 8.14 6.35
N LEU A 48 27.91 7.21 6.74
CA LEU A 48 27.58 5.99 6.02
C LEU A 48 26.08 6.01 5.70
N MET A 49 25.74 6.12 4.42
CA MET A 49 24.37 6.08 3.92
C MET A 49 24.10 4.75 3.19
N GLN A 50 23.34 3.90 3.86
CA GLN A 50 22.89 2.59 3.38
C GLN A 50 21.59 2.72 2.55
N GLU A 51 21.18 1.61 1.95
CA GLU A 51 20.02 1.42 1.09
C GLU A 51 19.18 0.24 1.58
N ASN A 52 17.85 0.23 1.48
CA ASN A 52 16.92 1.34 1.62
C ASN A 52 15.82 0.77 2.54
N ARG A 53 15.48 1.46 3.64
CA ARG A 53 14.66 0.89 4.73
C ARG A 53 13.76 1.96 5.32
N SER A 54 12.49 1.63 5.53
CA SER A 54 11.63 2.47 6.36
C SER A 54 12.00 2.34 7.84
N PHE A 55 11.66 3.35 8.65
CA PHE A 55 11.88 3.26 10.09
C PHE A 55 11.06 2.13 10.72
N ASP A 56 9.77 2.00 10.39
CA ASP A 56 8.93 0.93 10.93
C ASP A 56 9.37 -0.48 10.50
N ASN A 57 9.87 -0.67 9.27
CA ASN A 57 10.38 -1.96 8.78
C ASN A 57 11.54 -2.50 9.65
N TYR A 58 12.32 -1.59 10.24
CA TYR A 58 13.48 -1.91 11.08
C TYR A 58 13.16 -1.85 12.58
N PHE A 59 12.44 -0.82 13.01
CA PHE A 59 12.34 -0.39 14.40
C PHE A 59 10.89 -0.16 14.88
N GLY A 60 9.88 -0.48 14.07
CA GLY A 60 8.47 -0.41 14.50
C GLY A 60 8.17 -1.29 15.72
N THR A 61 8.95 -2.35 15.95
CA THR A 61 8.88 -3.21 17.14
C THR A 61 9.77 -2.78 18.30
N LEU A 62 10.76 -1.90 18.11
CA LEU A 62 11.75 -1.55 19.13
C LEU A 62 11.11 -0.77 20.29
N LYS A 63 11.47 -1.07 21.55
CA LYS A 63 10.85 -0.41 22.72
C LYS A 63 11.02 1.11 22.69
N GLY A 64 9.99 1.83 23.11
CA GLY A 64 10.04 3.25 23.43
C GLY A 64 10.42 4.19 22.27
N VAL A 65 10.22 3.80 21.00
CA VAL A 65 10.25 4.71 19.83
C VAL A 65 8.84 4.86 19.25
N ARG A 66 8.63 5.82 18.34
CA ARG A 66 7.40 5.91 17.55
C ARG A 66 7.32 4.76 16.56
N GLY A 67 6.64 3.67 16.94
CA GLY A 67 6.49 2.42 16.18
C GLY A 67 5.06 1.89 16.24
N PHE A 68 4.88 0.57 16.13
CA PHE A 68 3.57 -0.08 16.05
C PHE A 68 2.68 0.10 17.30
N GLY A 69 3.25 0.53 18.43
CA GLY A 69 2.54 0.89 19.65
C GLY A 69 2.20 2.38 19.77
N ASP A 70 2.30 3.18 18.71
CA ASP A 70 1.94 4.61 18.73
C ASP A 70 0.44 4.83 18.96
N ARG A 71 0.11 5.36 20.16
CA ARG A 71 -1.23 5.78 20.57
C ARG A 71 -1.76 7.03 19.84
N THR A 72 -0.90 7.69 19.05
CA THR A 72 -1.17 8.90 18.28
C THR A 72 -1.12 8.66 16.77
N ALA A 73 -1.13 7.40 16.31
CA ALA A 73 -1.17 7.05 14.89
C ALA A 73 -2.40 7.66 14.17
N LEU A 74 -2.24 8.04 12.90
CA LEU A 74 -3.27 8.71 12.10
C LEU A 74 -4.54 7.85 11.99
N ARG A 75 -5.71 8.42 12.32
CA ARG A 75 -7.01 7.80 12.02
C ARG A 75 -7.41 8.08 10.57
N LEU A 76 -7.78 7.05 9.82
CA LEU A 76 -8.31 7.19 8.46
C LEU A 76 -9.80 7.60 8.47
N PRO A 77 -10.36 8.15 7.38
CA PRO A 77 -11.76 8.61 7.33
C PRO A 77 -12.80 7.53 7.67
N GLY A 78 -12.49 6.26 7.40
CA GLY A 78 -13.33 5.11 7.77
C GLY A 78 -13.35 4.79 9.28
N GLY A 79 -12.50 5.44 10.10
CA GLY A 79 -12.34 5.18 11.53
C GLY A 79 -11.20 4.23 11.90
N ALA A 80 -10.70 3.45 10.93
CA ALA A 80 -9.53 2.58 11.06
C ALA A 80 -8.24 3.36 11.31
N SER A 81 -7.20 2.69 11.83
CA SER A 81 -5.85 3.25 11.95
C SER A 81 -5.13 3.26 10.60
N VAL A 82 -4.14 4.15 10.42
CA VAL A 82 -3.21 4.15 9.27
C VAL A 82 -2.40 2.85 9.16
N PHE A 83 -2.29 2.05 10.24
CA PHE A 83 -1.75 0.69 10.16
C PHE A 83 -2.65 -0.26 9.34
N GLU A 84 -3.96 -0.02 9.25
CA GLU A 84 -4.92 -0.84 8.51
C GLU A 84 -5.03 -0.36 7.06
N GLN A 85 -3.97 -0.58 6.28
CA GLN A 85 -3.87 -0.05 4.92
C GLN A 85 -4.95 -0.66 3.99
N PRO A 86 -5.79 0.18 3.33
CA PRO A 86 -6.82 -0.27 2.41
C PRO A 86 -6.31 -1.17 1.27
N ARG A 87 -7.17 -2.06 0.78
CA ARG A 87 -6.90 -2.93 -0.37
C ARG A 87 -8.16 -3.11 -1.21
N SER A 88 -8.05 -2.97 -2.53
CA SER A 88 -9.18 -3.19 -3.43
C SER A 88 -9.63 -4.66 -3.38
N GLY A 89 -10.95 -4.89 -3.38
CA GLY A 89 -11.55 -6.23 -3.44
C GLY A 89 -11.35 -7.13 -2.21
N GLY A 90 -10.84 -6.64 -1.08
CA GLY A 90 -10.61 -7.47 0.10
C GLY A 90 -10.37 -6.70 1.41
N PRO A 91 -10.17 -7.39 2.53
CA PRO A 91 -9.80 -6.75 3.79
C PRO A 91 -8.45 -6.03 3.68
N ALA A 92 -8.33 -4.97 4.49
CA ALA A 92 -7.12 -4.18 4.69
C ALA A 92 -5.92 -5.04 5.15
N VAL A 93 -4.72 -4.49 5.00
CA VAL A 93 -3.45 -5.14 5.36
C VAL A 93 -2.84 -4.43 6.56
N LEU A 94 -2.43 -5.19 7.57
CA LEU A 94 -1.71 -4.73 8.76
C LEU A 94 -0.21 -5.01 8.62
N PRO A 95 0.68 -4.30 9.36
CA PRO A 95 2.08 -4.66 9.44
C PRO A 95 2.29 -6.11 9.91
N PHE A 96 3.13 -6.88 9.23
CA PHE A 96 3.35 -8.29 9.52
C PHE A 96 4.84 -8.69 9.51
N SER A 97 5.22 -9.62 10.39
CA SER A 97 6.62 -10.04 10.52
C SER A 97 7.06 -10.84 9.28
N ALA A 98 8.18 -10.42 8.67
CA ALA A 98 8.80 -11.16 7.57
C ALA A 98 9.12 -12.61 7.96
N ARG A 99 9.57 -12.83 9.21
CA ARG A 99 9.86 -14.15 9.77
C ARG A 99 8.62 -15.03 9.82
N LYS A 100 7.48 -14.48 10.28
CA LYS A 100 6.22 -15.23 10.27
C LYS A 100 5.75 -15.53 8.85
N ALA A 101 5.84 -14.57 7.93
CA ALA A 101 5.48 -14.78 6.54
C ALA A 101 6.32 -15.88 5.86
N ALA A 102 7.61 -16.02 6.24
CA ALA A 102 8.48 -17.07 5.72
C ALA A 102 7.97 -18.47 6.13
N VAL A 103 7.67 -18.66 7.42
CA VAL A 103 7.13 -19.92 7.96
C VAL A 103 5.74 -20.22 7.40
N ASP A 104 4.86 -19.21 7.30
CA ASP A 104 3.52 -19.37 6.72
C ASP A 104 3.56 -19.70 5.21
N ALA A 105 4.64 -19.34 4.52
CA ALA A 105 4.93 -19.70 3.13
C ALA A 105 5.75 -21.00 2.98
N GLY A 106 5.96 -21.77 4.05
CA GLY A 106 6.70 -23.05 4.02
C GLY A 106 8.22 -22.91 3.83
N ARG A 107 8.78 -21.71 4.01
CA ARG A 107 10.21 -21.41 3.97
C ARG A 107 10.82 -21.54 5.38
N SER A 108 12.15 -21.54 5.49
CA SER A 108 12.81 -21.49 6.79
C SER A 108 12.64 -20.08 7.41
N GLU A 109 12.56 -19.99 8.74
CA GLU A 109 12.42 -18.70 9.42
C GLU A 109 13.62 -17.75 9.22
N SER A 110 14.75 -18.28 8.74
CA SER A 110 15.94 -17.53 8.32
C SER A 110 15.81 -16.75 7.02
N ASP A 111 14.80 -17.08 6.21
CA ASP A 111 14.81 -16.79 4.77
C ASP A 111 14.42 -15.34 4.44
N ILE A 112 14.28 -14.54 5.49
CA ILE A 112 13.94 -13.12 5.52
C ILE A 112 15.06 -12.19 5.05
N GLN A 113 16.31 -12.64 5.02
CA GLN A 113 17.45 -11.80 4.63
C GLN A 113 17.41 -11.39 3.14
N TYR A 114 16.56 -12.05 2.35
CA TYR A 114 16.47 -11.93 0.90
C TYR A 114 15.05 -11.54 0.45
N LEU A 115 14.49 -10.50 1.06
CA LEU A 115 13.28 -9.86 0.51
C LEU A 115 13.60 -9.28 -0.88
N GLY A 116 12.60 -9.16 -1.75
CA GLY A 116 12.73 -8.41 -3.00
C GLY A 116 12.53 -6.91 -2.81
N SER A 117 12.89 -6.14 -3.85
CA SER A 117 12.64 -4.71 -3.93
C SER A 117 11.20 -4.41 -4.35
N LEU A 118 10.65 -3.30 -3.85
CA LEU A 118 9.28 -2.85 -4.11
C LEU A 118 9.30 -1.53 -4.90
N PRO A 119 8.17 -1.07 -5.47
CA PRO A 119 8.10 0.26 -6.08
C PRO A 119 8.53 1.36 -5.10
N HIS A 120 9.53 2.16 -5.50
CA HIS A 120 10.13 3.24 -4.71
C HIS A 120 10.42 4.51 -5.56
N GLY A 121 9.67 4.71 -6.65
CA GLY A 121 9.79 5.87 -7.53
C GLY A 121 8.92 7.06 -7.09
N PHE A 122 9.15 8.22 -7.70
CA PHE A 122 8.40 9.44 -7.35
C PHE A 122 6.87 9.33 -7.59
N ALA A 123 6.45 8.51 -8.55
CA ALA A 123 5.03 8.31 -8.86
C ALA A 123 4.31 7.52 -7.74
N ASP A 124 4.85 6.36 -7.37
CA ASP A 124 4.29 5.48 -6.35
C ASP A 124 4.49 6.02 -4.91
N GLY A 125 5.56 6.78 -4.65
CA GLY A 125 5.73 7.53 -3.40
C GLY A 125 4.65 8.61 -3.21
N VAL A 126 4.34 9.38 -4.26
CA VAL A 126 3.23 10.35 -4.22
C VAL A 126 1.86 9.65 -4.20
N GLN A 127 1.71 8.48 -4.83
CA GLN A 127 0.48 7.69 -4.73
C GLN A 127 0.24 7.20 -3.29
N ALA A 128 1.23 6.56 -2.66
CA ALA A 128 1.12 6.06 -1.28
C ALA A 128 0.79 7.16 -0.26
N ARG A 129 1.30 8.39 -0.48
CA ARG A 129 0.93 9.59 0.28
C ARG A 129 -0.58 9.90 0.22
N ALA A 130 -1.28 9.50 -0.84
CA ALA A 130 -2.74 9.60 -1.01
C ALA A 130 -3.30 11.00 -0.71
N ASN A 131 -2.78 12.03 -1.38
CA ASN A 131 -3.04 13.46 -1.14
C ASN A 131 -2.69 13.98 0.28
N GLY A 132 -2.20 13.12 1.17
CA GLY A 132 -1.86 13.40 2.56
C GLY A 132 -2.42 12.33 3.51
N TRP A 133 -3.45 11.57 3.09
CA TRP A 133 -4.11 10.56 3.91
C TRP A 133 -3.29 9.30 4.19
N TRP A 134 -2.17 9.12 3.47
CA TRP A 134 -1.15 8.10 3.77
C TRP A 134 -1.69 6.65 3.72
N ASN A 135 -2.68 6.40 2.85
CA ASN A 135 -3.56 5.23 2.89
C ASN A 135 -3.75 4.51 1.54
N ASP A 136 -2.82 4.64 0.60
CA ASP A 136 -2.86 3.90 -0.68
C ASP A 136 -1.59 3.05 -0.92
N TRP A 137 -0.89 2.70 0.15
CA TRP A 137 0.39 1.98 0.08
C TRP A 137 0.28 0.62 -0.63
N ILE A 138 -0.82 -0.12 -0.42
CA ILE A 138 -1.01 -1.45 -1.02
C ILE A 138 -1.22 -1.38 -2.53
N ALA A 139 -1.89 -0.33 -3.03
CA ALA A 139 -2.10 -0.14 -4.48
C ALA A 139 -0.84 0.43 -5.15
N ALA A 140 -0.10 1.29 -4.47
CA ALA A 140 1.14 1.88 -4.98
C ALA A 140 2.33 0.90 -4.99
N LYS A 141 2.45 0.04 -3.96
CA LYS A 141 3.69 -0.70 -3.64
C LYS A 141 3.49 -2.20 -3.35
N GLY A 142 2.25 -2.69 -3.44
CA GLY A 142 1.91 -4.10 -3.20
C GLY A 142 1.88 -4.48 -1.71
N GLN A 143 1.35 -5.68 -1.39
CA GLN A 143 1.10 -6.09 0.00
C GLN A 143 2.37 -6.27 0.84
N SER A 144 3.51 -6.57 0.21
CA SER A 144 4.81 -6.78 0.87
C SER A 144 5.39 -5.50 1.51
N THR A 145 4.88 -4.32 1.17
CA THR A 145 5.22 -3.04 1.83
C THR A 145 5.04 -3.11 3.35
N MET A 146 4.04 -3.88 3.82
CA MET A 146 3.70 -4.00 5.24
C MET A 146 4.61 -4.98 6.02
N ALA A 147 5.64 -5.54 5.38
CA ALA A 147 6.57 -6.45 6.06
C ALA A 147 7.58 -5.70 6.96
N PHE A 148 7.88 -6.27 8.12
CA PHE A 148 8.91 -5.74 9.05
C PHE A 148 9.83 -6.85 9.61
N TYR A 149 11.00 -6.41 10.07
CA TYR A 149 11.97 -7.18 10.84
C TYR A 149 11.84 -6.91 12.35
N ASP A 150 12.06 -7.94 13.17
CA ASP A 150 12.21 -7.78 14.62
C ASP A 150 13.67 -7.95 15.10
N ARG A 151 13.92 -7.75 16.39
CA ARG A 151 15.25 -7.82 17.02
C ARG A 151 16.02 -9.10 16.68
N ARG A 152 15.34 -10.23 16.45
CA ARG A 152 15.96 -11.52 16.10
C ARG A 152 16.49 -11.56 14.67
N ASP A 153 16.05 -10.63 13.83
CA ASP A 153 16.33 -10.60 12.40
C ASP A 153 17.49 -9.63 12.07
N ILE A 154 17.59 -8.55 12.85
CA ILE A 154 18.58 -7.46 12.74
C ILE A 154 19.17 -7.06 14.12
N PRO A 155 19.82 -7.99 14.84
CA PRO A 155 20.22 -7.77 16.24
C PRO A 155 21.29 -6.68 16.41
N LEU A 156 22.17 -6.46 15.43
CA LEU A 156 23.19 -5.40 15.51
C LEU A 156 22.55 -4.01 15.47
N GLN A 157 21.59 -3.83 14.56
CA GLN A 157 20.85 -2.59 14.38
C GLN A 157 20.03 -2.25 15.65
N HIS A 158 19.41 -3.24 16.27
CA HIS A 158 18.70 -3.09 17.54
C HIS A 158 19.64 -2.84 18.73
N GLU A 159 20.79 -3.52 18.83
CA GLU A 159 21.77 -3.23 19.90
C GLU A 159 22.42 -1.85 19.72
N LEU A 160 22.71 -1.40 18.50
CA LEU A 160 23.19 -0.04 18.23
C LEU A 160 22.18 1.02 18.70
N ALA A 161 20.88 0.79 18.49
CA ALA A 161 19.85 1.66 19.03
C ALA A 161 19.79 1.60 20.57
N ASP A 162 19.88 0.43 21.19
CA ASP A 162 19.94 0.29 22.65
C ASP A 162 21.18 0.91 23.31
N ARG A 163 22.30 1.06 22.56
CA ARG A 163 23.52 1.73 23.06
C ARG A 163 23.57 3.22 22.75
N PHE A 164 23.16 3.67 21.59
CA PHE A 164 23.41 5.03 21.08
C PHE A 164 22.14 5.88 20.94
N THR A 165 22.21 7.02 20.25
CA THR A 165 21.05 7.86 19.98
C THR A 165 20.44 7.51 18.62
N ILE A 166 19.20 7.03 18.62
CA ILE A 166 18.39 6.83 17.41
C ILE A 166 17.46 8.02 17.20
N CYS A 167 17.21 8.39 15.94
CA CYS A 167 16.22 9.42 15.59
C CYS A 167 14.94 8.74 15.08
N ASP A 168 13.80 8.93 15.76
CA ASP A 168 12.51 8.33 15.37
C ASP A 168 11.59 9.27 14.56
N ALA A 169 12.16 10.41 14.13
CA ALA A 169 11.56 11.39 13.24
C ALA A 169 12.55 11.86 12.13
N TYR A 170 13.39 10.95 11.63
CA TYR A 170 14.28 11.18 10.50
C TYR A 170 13.61 10.71 9.19
N PHE A 171 13.49 11.58 8.19
CA PHE A 171 12.75 11.34 6.94
C PHE A 171 13.68 11.32 5.72
N CYS A 172 13.37 10.51 4.70
CA CYS A 172 14.03 10.65 3.40
C CYS A 172 13.61 11.98 2.75
N SER A 173 14.51 12.66 2.05
CA SER A 173 14.29 14.02 1.57
C SER A 173 13.30 14.13 0.40
N VAL A 174 13.03 13.03 -0.32
CA VAL A 174 12.19 12.95 -1.53
C VAL A 174 11.25 11.73 -1.44
N PHE A 175 10.03 11.86 -1.97
CA PHE A 175 9.08 10.73 -2.17
C PHE A 175 9.52 9.75 -3.29
N GLY A 176 10.82 9.47 -3.45
CA GLY A 176 11.34 8.71 -4.59
C GLY A 176 12.70 8.04 -4.32
N SER A 177 13.40 7.69 -5.39
CA SER A 177 14.51 6.73 -5.40
C SER A 177 15.84 7.25 -4.80
N THR A 178 16.87 6.39 -4.84
CA THR A 178 18.24 6.60 -4.35
C THR A 178 18.86 7.95 -4.72
N ASN A 179 19.10 8.20 -6.00
CA ASN A 179 19.84 9.36 -6.49
C ASN A 179 19.28 10.72 -6.00
N PRO A 180 17.96 11.02 -6.13
CA PRO A 180 17.43 12.30 -5.66
C PRO A 180 17.47 12.45 -4.13
N ASN A 181 17.42 11.36 -3.36
CA ASN A 181 17.65 11.41 -1.91
C ASN A 181 19.13 11.68 -1.57
N ARG A 182 20.05 10.98 -2.25
CA ARG A 182 21.49 11.22 -2.13
C ARG A 182 21.86 12.65 -2.56
N ASN A 183 21.23 13.23 -3.58
CA ASN A 183 21.41 14.64 -3.95
C ASN A 183 21.19 15.60 -2.76
N TYR A 184 20.20 15.36 -1.91
CA TYR A 184 19.99 16.18 -0.69
C TYR A 184 21.08 15.96 0.38
N LEU A 185 21.67 14.75 0.50
CA LEU A 185 22.83 14.51 1.37
C LEU A 185 24.10 15.21 0.86
N TRP A 186 24.32 15.19 -0.46
CA TRP A 186 25.55 15.68 -1.08
C TRP A 186 25.52 17.16 -1.46
N THR A 187 24.33 17.76 -1.65
CA THR A 187 24.17 19.12 -2.21
C THR A 187 23.03 19.95 -1.59
N GLY A 188 22.25 19.41 -0.65
CA GLY A 188 21.16 20.13 0.03
C GLY A 188 19.86 20.33 -0.77
N THR A 189 19.84 19.93 -2.04
CA THR A 189 18.68 19.99 -2.96
C THR A 189 18.72 18.80 -3.93
N THR A 190 17.66 18.58 -4.69
CA THR A 190 17.71 17.70 -5.88
C THR A 190 17.62 18.45 -7.21
N GLY A 191 17.39 19.77 -7.20
CA GLY A 191 17.49 20.60 -8.41
C GLY A 191 16.62 20.15 -9.60
N PHE A 192 17.17 20.24 -10.82
CA PHE A 192 16.49 19.93 -12.08
C PHE A 192 17.36 19.05 -13.00
N GLU A 193 16.73 18.29 -13.87
CA GLU A 193 17.42 17.53 -14.92
C GLU A 193 18.05 18.46 -15.98
N PRO A 194 19.16 18.07 -16.61
CA PRO A 194 19.78 18.84 -17.69
C PRO A 194 18.79 19.11 -18.82
N GLY A 195 18.69 20.37 -19.25
CA GLY A 195 17.65 20.85 -20.16
C GLY A 195 16.50 21.59 -19.45
N GLY A 196 16.42 21.54 -18.11
CA GLY A 196 15.70 22.52 -17.29
C GLY A 196 14.18 22.36 -17.19
N GLY A 197 13.56 21.39 -17.88
CA GLY A 197 12.10 21.19 -17.87
C GLY A 197 11.55 20.32 -16.73
N SER A 198 12.37 19.48 -16.11
CA SER A 198 11.94 18.45 -15.14
C SER A 198 12.72 18.52 -13.83
N ARG A 199 12.08 18.36 -12.69
CA ARG A 199 12.76 18.15 -11.39
C ARG A 199 13.51 16.81 -11.44
N ALA A 200 14.74 16.75 -10.94
CA ALA A 200 15.47 15.50 -10.85
C ALA A 200 14.96 14.69 -9.65
N VAL A 201 13.99 13.80 -9.90
CA VAL A 201 13.31 12.97 -8.88
C VAL A 201 13.36 11.48 -9.23
N THR A 202 14.34 11.07 -10.04
CA THR A 202 14.58 9.70 -10.48
C THR A 202 16.08 9.39 -10.54
N ASN A 203 16.43 8.13 -10.80
CA ASN A 203 17.81 7.68 -11.03
C ASN A 203 18.32 7.94 -12.47
N ALA A 204 17.79 8.95 -13.18
CA ALA A 204 18.18 9.26 -14.57
C ALA A 204 19.68 9.59 -14.74
N ALA A 205 20.33 10.05 -13.67
CA ALA A 205 21.76 10.32 -13.60
C ALA A 205 22.66 9.10 -13.88
N TYR A 206 22.18 7.88 -13.62
CA TYR A 206 22.94 6.62 -13.76
C TYR A 206 23.28 6.29 -15.22
N SER A 207 22.71 7.02 -16.18
CA SER A 207 23.16 6.92 -17.57
C SER A 207 24.52 7.60 -17.74
N TYR A 208 25.51 6.89 -18.26
CA TYR A 208 26.83 7.47 -18.55
C TYR A 208 26.72 8.73 -19.43
N THR A 209 25.78 8.74 -20.38
CA THR A 209 25.51 9.86 -21.30
C THR A 209 24.71 11.01 -20.68
N HIS A 210 24.26 10.91 -19.43
CA HIS A 210 23.61 12.01 -18.71
C HIS A 210 24.55 13.22 -18.63
N ALA A 211 24.08 14.39 -19.07
CA ALA A 211 24.91 15.59 -19.22
C ALA A 211 25.39 16.20 -17.88
N GLY A 212 24.91 15.68 -16.75
CA GLY A 212 25.30 16.02 -15.39
C GLY A 212 24.62 17.26 -14.82
N TYR A 213 24.44 17.27 -13.50
CA TYR A 213 23.88 18.39 -12.73
C TYR A 213 24.89 19.54 -12.58
N ASP A 214 24.43 20.80 -12.53
CA ASP A 214 25.30 21.99 -12.59
C ASP A 214 25.32 22.90 -11.35
N TRP A 215 24.55 22.60 -10.32
CA TRP A 215 24.78 23.20 -8.99
C TRP A 215 25.99 22.55 -8.31
N THR A 216 26.72 23.32 -7.49
CA THR A 216 27.93 22.84 -6.81
C THR A 216 27.60 21.76 -5.76
N THR A 217 28.52 20.81 -5.54
CA THR A 217 28.41 19.78 -4.48
C THR A 217 29.02 20.22 -3.14
N TYR A 218 28.62 19.64 -2.01
CA TYR A 218 29.15 20.02 -0.69
C TYR A 218 30.66 19.68 -0.53
N PRO A 219 31.20 18.57 -1.07
CA PRO A 219 32.64 18.34 -1.12
C PRO A 219 33.44 19.47 -1.83
N GLU A 220 32.94 20.04 -2.92
CA GLU A 220 33.58 21.20 -3.56
C GLU A 220 33.61 22.44 -2.65
N ARG A 221 32.60 22.62 -1.78
CA ARG A 221 32.58 23.71 -0.79
C ARG A 221 33.55 23.47 0.36
N LEU A 222 33.65 22.23 0.86
CA LEU A 222 34.67 21.85 1.85
C LEU A 222 36.09 22.05 1.28
N GLU A 223 36.30 21.68 0.02
CA GLU A 223 37.56 21.89 -0.69
C GLU A 223 37.92 23.37 -0.81
N ALA A 224 36.97 24.21 -1.25
CA ALA A 224 37.16 25.65 -1.36
C ALA A 224 37.43 26.34 0.00
N ALA A 225 36.86 25.79 1.08
CA ALA A 225 37.07 26.27 2.44
C ALA A 225 38.34 25.69 3.13
N GLY A 226 39.10 24.81 2.47
CA GLY A 226 40.29 24.18 3.04
C GLY A 226 40.00 23.18 4.17
N VAL A 227 38.76 22.70 4.30
CA VAL A 227 38.40 21.64 5.25
C VAL A 227 38.86 20.29 4.69
N SER A 228 39.52 19.45 5.49
CA SER A 228 39.94 18.12 5.02
C SER A 228 38.76 17.17 4.88
N TRP A 229 38.59 16.57 3.71
CA TRP A 229 37.54 15.60 3.43
C TRP A 229 38.01 14.48 2.49
N GLN A 230 37.30 13.34 2.49
CA GLN A 230 37.51 12.21 1.58
C GLN A 230 36.19 11.43 1.39
N ILE A 231 35.97 10.90 0.20
CA ILE A 231 35.02 9.82 -0.08
C ILE A 231 35.82 8.50 -0.20
N TYR A 232 35.43 7.51 0.59
CA TYR A 232 35.97 6.16 0.56
C TYR A 232 35.00 5.26 -0.22
N GLN A 233 35.47 4.66 -1.31
CA GLN A 233 34.69 3.84 -2.24
C GLN A 233 35.60 2.84 -3.01
N GLU A 234 35.03 1.71 -3.44
CA GLU A 234 35.69 0.71 -4.30
C GLU A 234 35.22 0.84 -5.76
N TRP A 235 35.74 0.03 -6.70
CA TRP A 235 35.32 0.05 -8.12
C TRP A 235 33.81 -0.13 -8.28
N ASP A 236 33.24 -1.08 -7.53
CA ASP A 236 31.82 -1.14 -7.24
C ASP A 236 31.51 -0.15 -6.11
N ASN A 237 30.72 0.86 -6.42
CA ASN A 237 30.13 1.79 -5.46
C ASN A 237 28.60 1.84 -5.58
N PHE A 238 28.00 0.86 -6.27
CA PHE A 238 26.57 0.73 -6.58
C PHE A 238 25.83 2.03 -6.91
N THR A 239 26.45 2.95 -7.68
CA THR A 239 25.89 4.28 -8.03
C THR A 239 25.61 5.23 -6.84
N ASP A 240 26.02 4.85 -5.62
CA ASP A 240 25.73 5.56 -4.37
C ASP A 240 26.58 6.84 -4.15
N ASN A 241 27.59 7.08 -5.00
CA ASN A 241 28.42 8.29 -4.96
C ASN A 241 27.93 9.36 -5.95
N ALA A 242 26.84 10.06 -5.58
CA ALA A 242 26.16 11.00 -6.48
C ALA A 242 27.05 12.15 -7.02
N VAL A 243 28.22 12.44 -6.44
CA VAL A 243 29.11 13.52 -6.96
C VAL A 243 29.58 13.25 -8.39
N GLU A 244 29.72 11.97 -8.79
CA GLU A 244 30.14 11.58 -10.15
C GLU A 244 29.11 12.02 -11.23
N TYR A 245 27.88 12.35 -10.83
CA TYR A 245 26.81 12.83 -11.72
C TYR A 245 26.78 14.35 -11.94
N PHE A 246 27.76 15.10 -11.42
CA PHE A 246 27.81 16.56 -11.54
C PHE A 246 28.80 17.02 -12.62
N LYS A 247 28.49 18.11 -13.34
CA LYS A 247 29.30 18.63 -14.47
C LYS A 247 30.77 18.87 -14.15
N PRO A 248 31.19 19.38 -12.96
CA PRO A 248 32.60 19.48 -12.61
C PRO A 248 33.28 18.11 -12.65
N TRP A 249 32.71 17.12 -11.97
CA TRP A 249 33.22 15.75 -11.84
C TRP A 249 33.24 15.00 -13.17
N LYS A 250 32.15 15.04 -13.95
CA LYS A 250 32.12 14.46 -15.30
C LYS A 250 33.20 15.08 -16.21
N ARG A 251 33.40 16.41 -16.18
CA ARG A 251 34.48 17.07 -16.97
C ARG A 251 35.89 16.62 -16.56
N ILE A 252 36.15 16.43 -15.27
CA ILE A 252 37.43 15.91 -14.78
C ILE A 252 37.62 14.46 -15.24
N GLY A 253 36.57 13.64 -15.16
CA GLY A 253 36.57 12.27 -15.69
C GLY A 253 36.88 12.21 -17.19
N SER A 254 36.21 13.02 -18.01
CA SER A 254 36.46 13.10 -19.46
C SER A 254 37.90 13.53 -19.77
N LYS A 255 38.50 14.43 -18.98
CA LYS A 255 39.93 14.80 -19.13
C LYS A 255 40.85 13.59 -18.89
N ILE A 256 40.65 12.86 -17.78
CA ILE A 256 41.44 11.65 -17.45
C ILE A 256 41.34 10.64 -18.59
N LEU A 257 40.12 10.34 -19.05
CA LEU A 257 39.88 9.35 -20.09
C LEU A 257 40.45 9.77 -21.44
N THR A 258 40.35 11.06 -21.81
CA THR A 258 40.94 11.60 -23.04
C THR A 258 42.48 11.55 -23.00
N ALA A 259 43.09 11.99 -21.89
CA ALA A 259 44.55 11.98 -21.72
C ALA A 259 45.12 10.55 -21.67
N ALA A 260 44.39 9.62 -21.04
CA ALA A 260 44.71 8.20 -21.07
C ALA A 260 44.38 7.53 -22.43
N GLY A 261 43.54 8.13 -23.26
CA GLY A 261 43.08 7.59 -24.55
C GLY A 261 42.12 6.40 -24.44
N PHE A 262 41.21 6.41 -23.47
CA PHE A 262 40.13 5.43 -23.34
C PHE A 262 38.87 5.87 -24.12
N PRO A 263 38.06 4.94 -24.65
CA PRO A 263 36.86 5.24 -25.43
C PRO A 263 35.59 5.44 -24.59
N TYR A 264 35.70 5.42 -23.26
CA TYR A 264 34.58 5.46 -22.31
C TYR A 264 34.06 6.89 -22.08
N ALA A 265 32.77 7.04 -21.80
CA ALA A 265 32.12 8.32 -21.54
C ALA A 265 32.35 8.83 -20.10
N THR A 266 32.38 7.93 -19.11
CA THR A 266 32.55 8.26 -17.69
C THR A 266 33.64 7.41 -17.02
N THR A 267 34.15 7.89 -15.87
CA THR A 267 35.10 7.12 -15.05
C THR A 267 34.45 5.91 -14.40
N GLU A 268 33.17 6.05 -14.07
CA GLU A 268 32.24 4.96 -13.73
C GLU A 268 32.27 3.84 -14.77
N GLU A 269 31.98 4.12 -16.05
CA GLU A 269 32.06 3.14 -17.13
C GLU A 269 33.46 2.49 -17.23
N PHE A 270 34.53 3.27 -17.07
CA PHE A 270 35.89 2.72 -17.02
C PHE A 270 36.07 1.69 -15.90
N TYR A 271 35.63 1.99 -14.66
CA TYR A 271 35.75 1.08 -13.52
C TYR A 271 34.88 -0.17 -13.70
N ASP A 272 33.66 -0.03 -14.20
CA ASP A 272 32.77 -1.16 -14.49
C ASP A 272 33.39 -2.07 -15.55
N LYS A 273 34.05 -1.48 -16.57
CA LYS A 273 34.81 -2.19 -17.59
C LYS A 273 36.18 -2.72 -17.16
N LEU A 274 36.55 -2.64 -15.88
CA LEU A 274 37.66 -3.43 -15.32
C LEU A 274 37.26 -4.87 -14.97
N TRP A 275 35.99 -5.13 -14.64
CA TRP A 275 35.53 -6.47 -14.28
C TRP A 275 35.56 -7.44 -15.47
N ASP A 276 35.34 -6.92 -16.69
CA ASP A 276 35.44 -7.63 -17.97
C ASP A 276 36.89 -8.07 -18.33
N LYS A 277 37.91 -7.76 -17.52
CA LYS A 277 39.35 -7.89 -17.86
C LYS A 277 40.13 -8.87 -16.98
N SER A 278 41.15 -9.51 -17.55
CA SER A 278 42.14 -10.28 -16.79
C SER A 278 42.94 -9.40 -15.81
N ALA A 279 43.67 -10.01 -14.88
CA ALA A 279 44.44 -9.28 -13.87
C ALA A 279 45.50 -8.35 -14.51
N THR A 280 46.25 -8.84 -15.49
CA THR A 280 47.29 -8.07 -16.19
C THR A 280 46.71 -6.96 -17.06
N GLU A 281 45.55 -7.19 -17.70
CA GLU A 281 44.84 -6.14 -18.44
C GLU A 281 44.28 -5.06 -17.50
N ARG A 282 43.80 -5.42 -16.31
CA ARG A 282 43.39 -4.45 -15.28
C ARG A 282 44.58 -3.62 -14.80
N GLU A 283 45.70 -4.26 -14.48
CA GLU A 283 46.92 -3.58 -14.05
C GLU A 283 47.41 -2.57 -15.11
N ALA A 284 47.49 -2.99 -16.37
CA ALA A 284 47.83 -2.12 -17.49
C ALA A 284 46.81 -0.99 -17.71
N ALA A 285 45.51 -1.27 -17.58
CA ALA A 285 44.45 -0.26 -17.69
C ALA A 285 44.49 0.76 -16.55
N LEU A 286 44.74 0.32 -15.31
CA LEU A 286 44.86 1.19 -14.13
C LEU A 286 46.13 2.05 -14.19
N ALA A 287 47.27 1.48 -14.60
CA ALA A 287 48.51 2.23 -14.83
C ALA A 287 48.32 3.30 -15.92
N ARG A 288 47.61 2.98 -17.00
CA ARG A 288 47.27 3.91 -18.08
C ARG A 288 46.23 4.97 -17.67
N PHE A 289 45.26 4.61 -16.82
CA PHE A 289 44.32 5.57 -16.23
C PHE A 289 45.05 6.54 -15.30
N ARG A 290 46.04 6.05 -14.55
CA ARG A 290 46.86 6.83 -13.62
C ARG A 290 47.64 7.94 -14.33
N THR A 291 48.17 7.72 -15.54
CA THR A 291 48.81 8.81 -16.31
C THR A 291 47.83 9.91 -16.69
N GLY A 292 46.56 9.56 -16.97
CA GLY A 292 45.47 10.53 -17.13
C GLY A 292 45.21 11.35 -15.86
N VAL A 293 45.15 10.69 -14.69
CA VAL A 293 44.97 11.36 -13.37
C VAL A 293 46.14 12.28 -13.03
N ASP A 294 47.38 11.85 -13.26
CA ASP A 294 48.58 12.67 -13.00
C ASP A 294 48.85 13.74 -14.07
N SER A 295 48.08 13.78 -15.16
CA SER A 295 48.06 14.88 -16.14
C SER A 295 47.15 16.05 -15.75
N LEU A 296 46.29 15.88 -14.73
CA LEU A 296 45.35 16.91 -14.29
C LEU A 296 46.05 18.08 -13.57
N PRO A 297 45.54 19.32 -13.70
CA PRO A 297 45.88 20.41 -12.78
C PRO A 297 45.67 20.00 -11.32
N GLU A 298 46.51 20.45 -10.39
CA GLU A 298 46.50 19.91 -9.02
C GLU A 298 45.18 20.14 -8.25
N ASN A 299 44.42 21.20 -8.53
CA ASN A 299 43.06 21.37 -7.98
C ASN A 299 42.08 20.32 -8.57
N GLU A 300 42.19 20.11 -9.89
CA GLU A 300 41.66 19.01 -10.71
C GLU A 300 41.77 17.64 -10.04
N ARG A 301 43.05 17.31 -9.85
CA ARG A 301 43.60 16.07 -9.36
C ARG A 301 43.23 15.82 -7.90
N ARG A 302 43.31 16.85 -7.05
CA ARG A 302 42.99 16.75 -5.63
C ARG A 302 41.50 16.54 -5.38
N LEU A 303 40.62 17.20 -6.16
CA LEU A 303 39.19 16.87 -6.19
C LEU A 303 38.98 15.41 -6.57
N PHE A 304 39.52 14.96 -7.71
CA PHE A 304 39.35 13.58 -8.18
C PHE A 304 39.80 12.52 -7.17
N LEU A 305 41.02 12.65 -6.64
CA LEU A 305 41.60 11.71 -5.67
C LEU A 305 40.81 11.65 -4.34
N ARG A 306 40.14 12.75 -3.96
CA ARG A 306 39.28 12.79 -2.78
C ARG A 306 37.85 12.29 -3.03
N GLY A 307 37.28 12.55 -4.21
CA GLY A 307 35.84 12.36 -4.46
C GLY A 307 35.45 11.24 -5.44
N ALA A 308 36.26 10.94 -6.45
CA ALA A 308 35.89 10.06 -7.56
C ALA A 308 36.91 8.93 -7.84
N GLN A 309 38.09 8.94 -7.23
CA GLN A 309 39.02 7.80 -7.27
C GLN A 309 38.42 6.60 -6.51
N ARG A 310 38.01 5.58 -7.26
CA ARG A 310 37.64 4.26 -6.75
C ARG A 310 38.91 3.41 -6.51
N SER A 311 38.95 2.62 -5.44
CA SER A 311 40.05 1.68 -5.15
C SER A 311 39.65 0.22 -5.34
N GLU A 312 40.63 -0.69 -5.25
CA GLU A 312 40.46 -2.12 -5.55
C GLU A 312 39.42 -2.79 -4.64
N PRO A 313 38.73 -3.86 -5.11
CA PRO A 313 37.76 -4.58 -4.30
C PRO A 313 38.35 -5.13 -2.99
N GLY A 314 37.67 -4.92 -1.87
CA GLY A 314 38.11 -5.30 -0.52
C GLY A 314 39.10 -4.35 0.16
N THR A 315 39.30 -3.12 -0.36
CA THR A 315 40.20 -2.11 0.20
C THR A 315 39.53 -1.01 1.03
N LEU A 316 38.20 -0.87 1.01
CA LEU A 316 37.43 0.24 1.60
C LEU A 316 37.85 0.55 3.05
N LEU A 317 37.66 -0.43 3.93
CA LEU A 317 38.03 -0.31 5.35
C LEU A 317 39.55 -0.40 5.57
N THR A 318 40.32 -0.94 4.62
CA THR A 318 41.79 -0.98 4.70
C THR A 318 42.38 0.43 4.54
N ARG A 319 41.80 1.27 3.67
CA ARG A 319 42.14 2.69 3.52
C ARG A 319 41.82 3.47 4.80
N ILE A 320 40.58 3.35 5.32
CA ILE A 320 40.17 4.01 6.57
C ILE A 320 41.06 3.57 7.75
N LYS A 321 41.32 2.25 7.90
CA LYS A 321 42.23 1.73 8.94
C LYS A 321 43.69 2.19 8.72
N ALA A 322 44.11 2.59 7.52
CA ALA A 322 45.42 3.21 7.30
C ALA A 322 45.43 4.67 7.76
N ASP A 323 44.43 5.47 7.38
CA ASP A 323 44.34 6.89 7.76
C ASP A 323 44.20 7.08 9.27
N ILE A 324 43.47 6.21 9.95
CA ILE A 324 43.39 6.18 11.43
C ILE A 324 44.79 5.93 12.04
N ARG A 325 45.50 4.88 11.60
CA ARG A 325 46.84 4.53 12.12
C ARG A 325 47.89 5.62 11.86
N ASN A 326 47.76 6.36 10.76
CA ASN A 326 48.68 7.42 10.36
C ASN A 326 48.33 8.79 10.99
N GLY A 327 47.16 8.92 11.63
CA GLY A 327 46.65 10.22 12.09
C GLY A 327 46.23 11.16 10.95
N THR A 328 45.95 10.62 9.76
CA THR A 328 45.59 11.37 8.54
C THR A 328 44.08 11.34 8.22
N LEU A 329 43.25 10.74 9.09
CA LEU A 329 41.80 10.71 8.92
C LEU A 329 41.22 12.13 8.71
N PRO A 330 40.48 12.40 7.63
CA PRO A 330 39.91 13.72 7.36
C PRO A 330 38.89 14.18 8.39
N LYS A 331 38.55 15.48 8.36
CA LYS A 331 37.45 16.03 9.16
C LYS A 331 36.10 15.49 8.71
N VAL A 332 35.85 15.39 7.40
CA VAL A 332 34.60 14.82 6.84
C VAL A 332 34.94 13.61 5.98
N SER A 333 34.47 12.43 6.40
CA SER A 333 34.69 11.17 5.70
C SER A 333 33.35 10.56 5.30
N TRP A 334 33.11 10.39 4.01
CA TRP A 334 31.98 9.61 3.53
C TRP A 334 32.42 8.19 3.21
N VAL A 335 31.62 7.20 3.60
CA VAL A 335 31.83 5.79 3.29
C VAL A 335 30.71 5.36 2.36
N VAL A 336 31.07 5.01 1.12
CA VAL A 336 30.14 4.53 0.10
C VAL A 336 30.28 3.00 0.05
N PRO A 337 29.18 2.23 0.23
CA PRO A 337 29.22 0.78 0.21
C PRO A 337 29.40 0.23 -1.22
N THR A 338 29.71 -1.07 -1.30
CA THR A 338 29.60 -1.85 -2.55
C THR A 338 28.17 -2.39 -2.70
N ALA A 339 27.79 -2.85 -3.89
CA ALA A 339 26.47 -3.45 -4.16
C ALA A 339 26.13 -4.65 -3.26
N ALA A 340 27.15 -5.33 -2.72
CA ALA A 340 27.00 -6.43 -1.78
C ALA A 340 26.82 -5.97 -0.32
N LEU A 341 27.11 -4.70 0.01
CA LEU A 341 27.14 -4.14 1.36
C LEU A 341 26.17 -2.95 1.58
N SER A 342 25.56 -2.41 0.51
CA SER A 342 24.63 -1.27 0.61
C SER A 342 23.32 -1.60 1.33
N GLU A 343 22.92 -2.88 1.38
CA GLU A 343 21.63 -3.42 1.84
C GLU A 343 20.44 -3.32 0.86
N HIS A 344 20.61 -2.71 -0.32
CA HIS A 344 19.61 -2.67 -1.39
C HIS A 344 19.07 -4.07 -1.77
N PRO A 345 17.75 -4.34 -1.69
CA PRO A 345 17.20 -5.70 -1.82
C PRO A 345 17.36 -6.43 -3.17
N SER A 346 17.83 -5.78 -4.24
CA SER A 346 18.28 -6.50 -5.45
C SER A 346 19.66 -7.16 -5.28
N SER A 347 20.53 -6.59 -4.46
CA SER A 347 21.99 -6.80 -4.52
C SER A 347 22.58 -7.27 -3.18
N SER A 348 22.09 -6.74 -2.05
CA SER A 348 22.61 -7.00 -0.70
C SER A 348 21.52 -7.57 0.23
N THR A 349 21.76 -7.52 1.55
CA THR A 349 20.92 -8.00 2.67
C THR A 349 21.19 -7.19 3.94
N PRO A 350 20.30 -7.20 4.96
CA PRO A 350 20.56 -6.60 6.27
C PRO A 350 21.82 -7.10 6.98
N VAL A 351 22.19 -8.38 6.79
CA VAL A 351 23.45 -8.94 7.31
C VAL A 351 24.69 -8.44 6.56
N GLY A 352 24.58 -8.10 5.27
CA GLY A 352 25.67 -7.48 4.51
C GLY A 352 26.06 -6.11 5.06
N SER A 353 25.05 -5.26 5.23
CA SER A 353 25.15 -3.94 5.89
C SER A 353 25.64 -4.04 7.33
N ALA A 354 25.08 -4.97 8.13
CA ALA A 354 25.55 -5.21 9.50
C ALA A 354 27.04 -5.59 9.57
N GLY A 355 27.55 -6.35 8.58
CA GLY A 355 28.97 -6.67 8.47
C GLY A 355 29.85 -5.43 8.24
N LEU A 356 29.48 -4.57 7.28
CA LEU A 356 30.18 -3.31 7.02
C LEU A 356 30.17 -2.38 8.25
N VAL A 357 29.01 -2.24 8.89
CA VAL A 357 28.85 -1.43 10.11
C VAL A 357 29.71 -1.97 11.25
N TYR A 358 29.71 -3.29 11.50
CA TYR A 358 30.56 -3.91 12.53
C TYR A 358 32.05 -3.66 12.26
N ASP A 359 32.55 -3.93 11.04
CA ASP A 359 33.98 -3.83 10.73
C ASP A 359 34.47 -2.37 10.62
N LEU A 360 33.57 -1.41 10.34
CA LEU A 360 33.82 0.05 10.42
C LEU A 360 33.85 0.54 11.88
N LEU A 361 32.91 0.10 12.73
CA LEU A 361 32.92 0.43 14.15
C LEU A 361 34.17 -0.12 14.84
N ASP A 362 34.59 -1.34 14.48
CA ASP A 362 35.86 -1.91 14.91
C ASP A 362 37.08 -1.09 14.45
N ALA A 363 37.04 -0.54 13.23
CA ALA A 363 38.09 0.34 12.71
C ALA A 363 38.28 1.60 13.57
N ILE A 364 37.18 2.25 13.93
CA ILE A 364 37.16 3.51 14.69
C ILE A 364 37.52 3.24 16.15
N ALA A 365 36.94 2.21 16.77
CA ALA A 365 37.10 1.94 18.19
C ALA A 365 38.43 1.27 18.57
N SER A 366 39.13 0.65 17.61
CA SER A 366 40.46 0.06 17.84
C SER A 366 41.56 1.11 18.11
N ASP A 367 41.33 2.38 17.77
CA ASP A 367 42.09 3.50 18.33
C ASP A 367 41.20 4.35 19.25
N PRO A 368 41.36 4.25 20.59
CA PRO A 368 40.61 5.07 21.53
C PRO A 368 40.77 6.58 21.33
N LYS A 369 41.88 7.06 20.72
CA LYS A 369 42.05 8.50 20.43
C LYS A 369 41.09 8.95 19.35
N THR A 370 41.04 8.25 18.22
CA THR A 370 40.08 8.48 17.14
C THR A 370 38.65 8.38 17.66
N TRP A 371 38.28 7.27 18.32
CA TRP A 371 36.94 7.10 18.91
C TRP A 371 36.51 8.28 19.79
N SER A 372 37.40 8.76 20.67
CA SER A 372 37.11 9.87 21.59
C SER A 372 36.76 11.21 20.91
N LYS A 373 36.93 11.31 19.58
CA LYS A 373 36.78 12.52 18.77
C LYS A 373 35.87 12.33 17.55
N THR A 374 35.24 11.16 17.41
CA THR A 374 34.46 10.79 16.21
C THR A 374 32.96 10.82 16.46
N ALA A 375 32.20 11.33 15.47
CA ALA A 375 30.78 11.07 15.31
C ALA A 375 30.56 10.28 14.01
N LEU A 376 30.01 9.06 14.12
CA LEU A 376 29.56 8.26 12.98
C LEU A 376 28.05 8.41 12.83
N PHE A 377 27.62 8.87 11.65
CA PHE A 377 26.22 8.91 11.23
C PHE A 377 25.95 7.68 10.36
N ILE A 378 25.03 6.82 10.80
CA ILE A 378 24.53 5.69 10.02
C ILE A 378 23.07 6.03 9.68
N ASN A 379 22.82 6.37 8.41
CA ASN A 379 21.48 6.67 7.90
C ASN A 379 21.15 5.84 6.64
N PHE A 380 19.92 5.97 6.17
CA PHE A 380 19.46 5.41 4.90
C PHE A 380 19.01 6.52 3.95
N ASP A 381 19.06 6.24 2.65
CA ASP A 381 18.65 7.13 1.56
C ASP A 381 17.12 7.20 1.41
N GLU A 382 16.44 6.08 1.24
CA GLU A 382 14.99 5.96 1.09
C GLU A 382 14.49 4.65 1.72
N ASN A 383 13.26 4.21 1.40
CA ASN A 383 12.53 3.19 2.14
C ASN A 383 12.29 1.84 1.41
N ASP A 384 12.78 1.64 0.18
CA ASP A 384 12.52 0.52 -0.75
C ASP A 384 11.03 0.15 -0.80
N GLY A 385 10.20 1.19 -0.79
CA GLY A 385 8.75 1.04 -0.76
C GLY A 385 8.16 0.37 0.51
N TYR A 386 8.95 0.05 1.54
CA TYR A 386 8.41 -0.48 2.80
C TYR A 386 7.65 0.59 3.61
N PHE A 387 6.58 0.17 4.28
CA PHE A 387 5.63 1.02 4.97
C PHE A 387 6.25 1.78 6.15
N ASP A 388 5.78 3.01 6.38
CA ASP A 388 5.97 3.73 7.64
C ASP A 388 4.67 4.47 8.01
N HIS A 389 4.27 4.42 9.28
CA HIS A 389 2.98 4.93 9.73
C HIS A 389 2.92 6.44 9.98
N VAL A 390 4.07 7.15 10.00
CA VAL A 390 4.11 8.58 10.34
C VAL A 390 4.06 9.42 9.05
N PRO A 391 2.98 10.18 8.79
CA PRO A 391 2.91 11.05 7.62
C PRO A 391 3.97 12.14 7.68
N SER A 392 4.68 12.36 6.57
CA SER A 392 5.83 13.26 6.55
C SER A 392 5.47 14.75 6.64
N PRO A 393 6.32 15.56 7.29
CA PRO A 393 6.27 17.02 7.19
C PRO A 393 6.20 17.45 5.72
N THR A 394 5.15 18.15 5.31
CA THR A 394 4.99 18.66 3.94
C THR A 394 5.08 20.19 3.93
N ALA A 395 5.81 20.76 2.97
CA ALA A 395 5.83 22.21 2.75
C ALA A 395 4.43 22.73 2.34
N PRO A 396 4.00 23.93 2.76
CA PRO A 396 2.78 24.56 2.25
C PRO A 396 2.83 24.65 0.71
N ARG A 397 1.71 24.35 0.04
CA ARG A 397 1.63 24.35 -1.43
C ARG A 397 1.71 25.79 -1.98
N PRO A 398 2.66 26.10 -2.89
CA PRO A 398 2.65 27.35 -3.65
C PRO A 398 1.46 27.41 -4.62
N ASP A 399 0.93 28.61 -4.88
CA ASP A 399 -0.18 28.81 -5.83
C ASP A 399 0.15 28.37 -7.26
N SER A 400 1.43 28.48 -7.66
CA SER A 400 1.98 27.94 -8.91
C SER A 400 1.89 26.41 -9.00
N GLY A 401 1.93 25.71 -7.85
CA GLY A 401 2.16 24.26 -7.78
C GLY A 401 3.64 23.84 -7.88
N ASP A 402 4.56 24.79 -8.00
CA ASP A 402 6.00 24.57 -8.24
C ASP A 402 6.87 25.48 -7.34
N GLY A 403 8.01 24.95 -6.87
CA GLY A 403 8.98 25.64 -6.01
C GLY A 403 10.12 24.70 -5.57
N ASP A 404 10.86 25.04 -4.51
CA ASP A 404 11.98 24.20 -4.03
C ASP A 404 11.52 22.80 -3.56
N ASP A 405 10.38 22.75 -2.88
CA ASP A 405 9.83 21.53 -2.29
C ASP A 405 8.52 21.06 -2.97
N TRP A 406 8.16 21.64 -4.11
CA TRP A 406 6.97 21.29 -4.92
C TRP A 406 7.30 21.23 -6.42
N PHE A 407 6.77 20.24 -7.12
CA PHE A 407 6.92 20.08 -8.57
C PHE A 407 5.65 19.52 -9.22
N GLY A 408 5.15 20.19 -10.27
CA GLY A 408 3.96 19.77 -11.02
C GLY A 408 2.74 19.58 -10.13
N GLY A 409 2.51 20.50 -9.19
CA GLY A 409 1.38 20.45 -8.25
C GLY A 409 1.46 19.39 -7.17
N ARG A 410 2.62 18.72 -6.99
CA ARG A 410 2.89 17.66 -5.99
C ARG A 410 4.10 18.04 -5.11
N PRO A 411 4.13 17.66 -3.82
CA PRO A 411 5.32 17.89 -3.00
C PRO A 411 6.47 16.98 -3.45
N VAL A 412 7.70 17.49 -3.48
CA VAL A 412 8.91 16.72 -3.78
C VAL A 412 9.23 15.75 -2.64
N GLY A 413 9.04 16.20 -1.40
CA GLY A 413 9.30 15.46 -0.17
C GLY A 413 9.16 16.36 1.06
N PRO A 414 9.71 15.98 2.22
CA PRO A 414 10.25 14.65 2.55
C PRO A 414 9.28 13.49 2.32
N GLY A 415 9.83 12.32 2.04
CA GLY A 415 9.12 11.05 1.99
C GLY A 415 8.98 10.40 3.38
N PRO A 416 8.77 9.07 3.45
CA PRO A 416 8.64 8.31 4.70
C PRO A 416 9.84 8.44 5.66
N ARG A 417 9.66 7.99 6.91
CA ARG A 417 10.79 7.88 7.84
C ARG A 417 11.75 6.79 7.41
N VAL A 418 13.05 7.04 7.60
CA VAL A 418 14.14 6.08 7.35
C VAL A 418 15.09 6.04 8.55
N PRO A 419 15.77 4.92 8.85
CA PRO A 419 16.63 4.83 10.03
C PRO A 419 17.76 5.86 10.05
N MET A 420 18.03 6.41 11.23
CA MET A 420 19.22 7.22 11.53
C MET A 420 19.67 6.95 12.97
N THR A 421 20.90 6.45 13.11
CA THR A 421 21.57 6.21 14.41
C THR A 421 22.91 6.93 14.42
N VAL A 422 23.14 7.73 15.48
CA VAL A 422 24.40 8.47 15.67
C VAL A 422 25.25 7.76 16.71
N VAL A 423 26.38 7.21 16.28
CA VAL A 423 27.31 6.42 17.11
C VAL A 423 28.54 7.26 17.45
N SER A 424 28.70 7.59 18.74
CA SER A 424 29.72 8.53 19.23
C SER A 424 29.82 8.44 20.77
N PRO A 425 30.94 8.84 21.41
CA PRO A 425 31.03 8.92 22.88
C PRO A 425 29.89 9.74 23.51
N TRP A 426 29.46 10.82 22.83
CA TRP A 426 28.42 11.76 23.26
C TRP A 426 26.98 11.28 23.05
N THR A 427 26.78 10.09 22.47
CA THR A 427 25.45 9.52 22.20
C THR A 427 25.16 8.22 22.95
N VAL A 428 26.13 7.71 23.73
CA VAL A 428 25.97 6.51 24.58
C VAL A 428 24.86 6.71 25.62
N GLY A 429 23.97 5.73 25.75
CA GLY A 429 22.86 5.73 26.72
C GLY A 429 21.51 5.26 26.17
N GLY A 430 21.44 4.83 24.90
CA GLY A 430 20.22 4.27 24.30
C GLY A 430 19.12 5.29 24.03
N PHE A 431 19.48 6.56 23.83
CA PHE A 431 18.54 7.68 23.69
C PHE A 431 17.68 7.60 22.41
N VAL A 432 16.51 8.22 22.48
CA VAL A 432 15.67 8.54 21.31
C VAL A 432 15.65 10.05 21.10
N SER A 433 15.69 10.51 19.84
CA SER A 433 15.42 11.90 19.47
C SER A 433 14.22 11.98 18.52
N SER A 434 13.21 12.74 18.93
CA SER A 434 11.99 13.01 18.16
C SER A 434 11.93 14.45 17.60
N GLU A 435 13.08 15.13 17.49
CA GLU A 435 13.21 16.30 16.59
C GLU A 435 13.13 15.83 15.13
N ALA A 436 12.41 16.57 14.29
CA ALA A 436 12.29 16.23 12.87
C ALA A 436 13.63 16.48 12.15
N PHE A 437 14.09 15.50 11.38
CA PHE A 437 15.31 15.58 10.57
C PHE A 437 15.10 15.03 9.15
N ASP A 438 16.01 15.39 8.25
CA ASP A 438 16.13 14.87 6.89
C ASP A 438 17.62 14.75 6.49
N HIS A 439 17.94 14.42 5.23
CA HIS A 439 19.34 14.35 4.78
C HIS A 439 20.07 15.70 4.85
N THR A 440 19.36 16.82 4.65
CA THR A 440 19.94 18.16 4.79
C THR A 440 20.40 18.43 6.22
N SER A 441 19.83 17.75 7.21
CA SER A 441 20.23 17.86 8.61
C SER A 441 21.66 17.36 8.86
N VAL A 442 22.19 16.45 8.03
CA VAL A 442 23.61 16.04 8.04
C VAL A 442 24.50 17.16 7.53
N ILE A 443 24.16 17.79 6.41
CA ILE A 443 24.89 18.97 5.91
C ILE A 443 24.86 20.08 6.98
N ARG A 444 23.70 20.37 7.58
CA ARG A 444 23.55 21.42 8.60
C ARG A 444 24.35 21.16 9.88
N PHE A 445 24.57 19.90 10.25
CA PHE A 445 25.53 19.57 11.30
C PHE A 445 26.95 19.97 10.91
N LEU A 446 27.36 19.64 9.68
CA LEU A 446 28.66 20.06 9.12
C LEU A 446 28.76 21.58 8.97
N GLU A 447 27.65 22.29 8.69
CA GLU A 447 27.61 23.76 8.69
C GLU A 447 27.96 24.33 10.07
N LYS A 448 27.30 23.81 11.12
CA LYS A 448 27.51 24.23 12.52
C LYS A 448 28.91 23.93 13.03
N TRP A 449 29.49 22.81 12.58
CA TRP A 449 30.80 22.33 13.04
C TRP A 449 31.98 22.94 12.26
N THR A 450 31.87 23.09 10.94
CA THR A 450 32.96 23.57 10.07
C THR A 450 32.88 25.06 9.72
N GLY A 451 31.68 25.66 9.77
CA GLY A 451 31.42 27.02 9.29
C GLY A 451 31.10 27.13 7.79
N VAL A 452 31.27 26.07 7.00
CA VAL A 452 30.95 26.04 5.56
C VAL A 452 29.43 26.02 5.38
N GLN A 453 28.86 26.86 4.51
CA GLN A 453 27.40 26.94 4.28
C GLN A 453 26.99 26.24 2.98
N GLU A 454 25.80 25.62 2.97
CA GLU A 454 25.16 25.06 1.79
C GLU A 454 23.94 25.91 1.35
N PRO A 455 24.10 26.93 0.49
CA PRO A 455 23.00 27.81 0.09
C PRO A 455 21.82 27.09 -0.59
N ASN A 456 21.99 25.86 -1.09
CA ASN A 456 20.94 25.11 -1.78
C ASN A 456 19.81 24.59 -0.88
N ILE A 457 20.01 24.49 0.45
CA ILE A 457 18.97 23.98 1.36
C ILE A 457 17.86 25.03 1.49
N SER A 458 16.64 24.67 1.07
CA SER A 458 15.50 25.58 1.03
C SER A 458 15.21 26.24 2.39
N ALA A 459 14.71 27.48 2.35
CA ALA A 459 14.35 28.23 3.56
C ALA A 459 13.33 27.47 4.43
N TRP A 460 12.42 26.72 3.79
CA TRP A 460 11.47 25.85 4.48
C TRP A 460 12.17 24.74 5.26
N ARG A 461 13.04 23.95 4.61
CA ARG A 461 13.79 22.87 5.28
C ARG A 461 14.66 23.38 6.42
N ARG A 462 15.32 24.53 6.22
CA ARG A 462 16.10 25.20 7.28
C ARG A 462 15.27 25.56 8.51
N SER A 463 13.98 25.88 8.33
CA SER A 463 13.07 26.22 9.44
C SER A 463 12.53 25.00 10.20
N VAL A 464 12.12 23.95 9.48
CA VAL A 464 11.41 22.78 10.04
C VAL A 464 12.34 21.72 10.62
N PHE A 465 13.40 21.36 9.90
CA PHE A 465 14.29 20.29 10.33
C PHE A 465 15.35 20.78 11.31
N GLY A 466 15.89 19.85 12.09
CA GLY A 466 17.04 20.09 12.95
C GLY A 466 18.38 20.25 12.21
N ASP A 467 19.45 20.35 12.99
CA ASP A 467 20.84 20.35 12.51
C ASP A 467 21.67 19.25 13.20
N LEU A 468 20.99 18.20 13.68
CA LEU A 468 21.48 17.06 14.47
C LEU A 468 22.24 17.41 15.77
N THR A 469 22.47 18.69 16.11
CA THR A 469 23.24 19.02 17.33
C THR A 469 22.56 18.57 18.63
N SER A 470 21.23 18.43 18.63
CA SER A 470 20.38 17.94 19.72
C SER A 470 20.47 16.44 20.02
N VAL A 471 21.08 15.63 19.13
CA VAL A 471 21.24 14.18 19.35
C VAL A 471 22.37 13.85 20.33
N PHE A 472 23.22 14.83 20.65
CA PHE A 472 24.39 14.71 21.51
C PHE A 472 24.14 15.24 22.93
N ASP A 473 24.85 14.70 23.92
CA ASP A 473 25.05 15.32 25.24
C ASP A 473 26.56 15.46 25.45
N PHE A 474 27.04 16.70 25.63
CA PHE A 474 28.46 17.02 25.74
C PHE A 474 28.94 17.22 27.18
N ASP A 475 28.04 17.09 28.17
CA ASP A 475 28.25 17.52 29.55
C ASP A 475 28.16 16.35 30.55
N ARG A 476 27.23 15.42 30.33
CA ARG A 476 26.86 14.35 31.28
C ARG A 476 27.51 13.01 30.93
N ALA A 477 28.44 12.56 31.78
CA ALA A 477 28.91 11.17 31.71
C ALA A 477 27.74 10.20 32.01
N HIS A 478 27.41 9.34 31.05
CA HIS A 478 26.31 8.38 31.16
C HIS A 478 26.79 7.02 31.72
N ARG A 479 25.92 6.31 32.46
CA ARG A 479 26.21 4.96 32.97
C ARG A 479 26.05 3.95 31.84
N GLN A 480 27.03 3.06 31.67
CA GLN A 480 26.96 1.97 30.70
C GLN A 480 25.77 1.05 31.00
N PRO A 481 24.93 0.68 30.01
CA PRO A 481 23.91 -0.34 30.19
C PRO A 481 24.56 -1.73 30.26
N GLU A 482 23.93 -2.68 30.96
CA GLU A 482 24.40 -4.07 31.02
C GLU A 482 24.24 -4.79 29.67
N VAL A 483 24.79 -5.99 29.53
CA VAL A 483 25.00 -6.64 28.21
C VAL A 483 24.27 -7.99 28.13
N THR A 484 23.19 -8.04 27.35
CA THR A 484 22.49 -9.26 26.92
C THR A 484 22.39 -9.34 25.37
N HIS A 485 22.32 -10.57 24.83
CA HIS A 485 23.48 -11.27 24.20
C HIS A 485 22.82 -12.61 23.59
N PRO A 486 23.02 -13.15 22.33
CA PRO A 486 22.44 -14.46 21.81
C PRO A 486 23.40 -15.49 21.05
N GLY A 487 22.93 -16.48 20.20
CA GLY A 487 23.71 -17.62 19.57
C GLY A 487 23.44 -18.06 18.05
N PRO A 488 23.96 -19.13 17.40
CA PRO A 488 24.10 -19.30 15.90
C PRO A 488 22.92 -19.18 14.84
N VAL A 489 23.28 -19.03 13.52
CA VAL A 489 22.45 -18.67 12.31
C VAL A 489 22.50 -19.67 11.10
N PRO A 490 21.45 -19.79 10.23
CA PRO A 490 21.41 -20.70 9.04
C PRO A 490 22.04 -20.22 7.69
N LYS A 491 21.80 -20.99 6.59
CA LYS A 491 22.41 -20.87 5.24
C LYS A 491 21.61 -19.97 4.26
N PRO A 492 22.24 -19.43 3.18
CA PRO A 492 21.55 -18.65 2.14
C PRO A 492 20.56 -19.43 1.28
N ILE A 493 19.55 -18.73 0.75
CA ILE A 493 18.52 -19.21 -0.18
C ILE A 493 18.17 -18.11 -1.23
N GLY A 494 17.25 -18.38 -2.17
CA GLY A 494 16.81 -17.41 -3.19
C GLY A 494 15.85 -16.31 -2.69
N ARG A 495 15.90 -15.13 -3.33
CA ARG A 495 15.04 -13.97 -3.00
C ARG A 495 13.54 -14.26 -3.18
N TRP A 496 12.68 -13.58 -2.42
CA TRP A 496 11.22 -13.73 -2.48
C TRP A 496 10.48 -12.53 -1.85
N ASN A 497 9.19 -12.40 -2.15
CA ASN A 497 8.34 -11.33 -1.60
C ASN A 497 7.33 -11.90 -0.58
N PRO A 498 7.26 -11.36 0.66
CA PRO A 498 6.44 -11.92 1.72
C PRO A 498 4.98 -11.47 1.62
N VAL A 499 4.04 -12.33 2.01
CA VAL A 499 2.58 -12.09 1.96
C VAL A 499 1.96 -12.02 3.36
N PRO A 500 0.84 -11.29 3.54
CA PRO A 500 0.20 -11.18 4.85
C PRO A 500 -0.35 -12.52 5.36
N PRO A 501 -0.30 -12.80 6.67
CA PRO A 501 -0.88 -14.01 7.24
C PRO A 501 -2.41 -14.00 7.16
N ALA A 502 -3.03 -15.17 6.92
CA ALA A 502 -4.48 -15.31 6.79
C ALA A 502 -5.29 -14.88 8.04
N ARG A 503 -4.63 -14.76 9.20
CA ARG A 503 -5.14 -14.06 10.40
C ARG A 503 -4.15 -12.96 10.75
N GLN A 504 -4.55 -11.72 10.49
CA GLN A 504 -3.74 -10.53 10.77
C GLN A 504 -4.03 -9.98 12.18
N ALA A 505 -3.03 -9.35 12.78
CA ALA A 505 -3.14 -8.56 14.00
C ALA A 505 -2.01 -7.51 14.01
N LEU A 506 -2.23 -6.36 14.65
CA LEU A 506 -1.19 -5.34 14.78
C LEU A 506 -0.01 -5.91 15.60
N PRO A 507 1.26 -5.67 15.22
CA PRO A 507 2.40 -6.19 15.96
C PRO A 507 2.49 -5.63 17.38
N ALA A 508 2.91 -6.47 18.32
CA ALA A 508 3.32 -6.00 19.64
C ALA A 508 4.68 -5.30 19.54
N GLN A 509 4.75 -4.05 19.98
CA GLN A 509 6.01 -3.36 20.24
C GLN A 509 6.62 -3.87 21.55
N GLU A 510 7.95 -3.92 21.65
CA GLU A 510 8.66 -4.28 22.88
C GLU A 510 8.27 -3.35 24.03
N THR A 511 8.04 -3.93 25.21
CA THR A 511 7.62 -3.16 26.39
C THR A 511 8.78 -2.38 27.00
N GLY A 512 8.53 -1.11 27.34
CA GLY A 512 9.44 -0.28 28.14
C GLY A 512 9.74 1.07 27.50
N VAL A 513 10.34 1.95 28.31
CA VAL A 513 10.72 3.32 27.90
C VAL A 513 12.22 3.43 27.69
N ARG A 514 12.63 4.48 26.97
CA ARG A 514 14.03 4.88 26.77
C ARG A 514 14.24 6.31 27.24
N PRO A 515 15.47 6.74 27.60
CA PRO A 515 15.73 8.16 27.82
C PRO A 515 15.52 8.92 26.50
N THR A 516 14.93 10.12 26.56
CA THR A 516 14.72 10.95 25.37
C THR A 516 15.64 12.16 25.35
N ARG A 517 16.00 12.64 24.16
CA ARG A 517 16.64 13.94 23.97
C ARG A 517 15.59 15.05 24.11
N PRO A 518 15.94 16.26 24.58
CA PRO A 518 14.96 17.33 24.80
C PRO A 518 14.21 17.70 23.51
N SER A 519 12.87 17.61 23.53
CA SER A 519 12.04 18.06 22.42
C SER A 519 12.18 19.58 22.21
N PRO A 520 12.42 20.07 20.97
CA PRO A 520 12.48 21.49 20.68
C PRO A 520 11.09 22.12 20.50
N TYR A 521 10.00 21.35 20.59
CA TYR A 521 8.64 21.81 20.28
C TYR A 521 7.85 22.11 21.55
N ARG A 522 7.08 23.21 21.53
CA ARG A 522 6.01 23.50 22.49
C ARG A 522 4.83 24.06 21.73
N LEU A 523 3.89 23.19 21.37
CA LEU A 523 2.78 23.52 20.50
C LEU A 523 1.48 23.63 21.30
N SER A 524 0.59 24.47 20.82
CA SER A 524 -0.73 24.70 21.41
C SER A 524 -1.76 24.78 20.30
N LEU A 525 -2.99 24.36 20.60
CA LEU A 525 -4.10 24.46 19.67
C LEU A 525 -5.38 24.86 20.40
N ARG A 526 -6.15 25.75 19.79
CA ARG A 526 -7.53 26.05 20.17
C ARG A 526 -8.43 26.07 18.94
N ALA A 527 -9.72 25.85 19.12
CA ALA A 527 -10.73 26.13 18.11
C ALA A 527 -11.59 27.32 18.53
N ASP A 528 -12.01 28.14 17.56
CA ASP A 528 -13.21 28.96 17.67
C ASP A 528 -14.29 28.30 16.78
N VAL A 529 -15.43 27.91 17.35
CA VAL A 529 -16.50 27.14 16.67
C VAL A 529 -17.75 28.01 16.53
N THR A 530 -18.23 28.20 15.30
CA THR A 530 -19.49 28.90 14.99
C THR A 530 -20.61 27.88 14.72
N ASP A 531 -21.70 28.27 14.06
CA ASP A 531 -22.70 27.31 13.55
C ASP A 531 -22.40 26.82 12.12
N THR A 532 -21.39 27.40 11.43
CA THR A 532 -21.05 27.10 10.03
C THR A 532 -19.58 26.72 9.82
N GLU A 533 -18.69 27.07 10.74
CA GLU A 533 -17.24 26.93 10.57
C GLU A 533 -16.53 26.58 11.88
N VAL A 534 -15.43 25.83 11.75
CA VAL A 534 -14.45 25.54 12.80
C VAL A 534 -13.13 26.23 12.45
N VAL A 535 -12.76 27.26 13.21
CA VAL A 535 -11.50 27.99 13.03
C VAL A 535 -10.45 27.41 13.96
N VAL A 536 -9.64 26.49 13.45
CA VAL A 536 -8.49 25.92 14.15
C VAL A 536 -7.37 26.95 14.21
N ARG A 537 -6.77 27.16 15.39
CA ARG A 537 -5.60 28.03 15.57
C ARG A 537 -4.49 27.26 16.28
N VAL A 538 -3.35 27.14 15.63
CA VAL A 538 -2.13 26.52 16.16
C VAL A 538 -1.16 27.63 16.57
N GLY A 539 -0.53 27.52 17.74
CA GLY A 539 0.49 28.46 18.22
C GLY A 539 1.75 27.73 18.68
N ASN A 540 2.92 28.24 18.31
CA ASN A 540 4.22 27.64 18.57
C ASN A 540 5.04 28.49 19.57
N HIS A 541 5.29 27.95 20.77
CA HIS A 541 5.94 28.62 21.89
C HIS A 541 7.43 28.26 22.02
N SER A 542 8.05 27.73 20.96
CA SER A 542 9.50 27.50 20.86
C SER A 542 10.11 28.29 19.69
N SER A 543 11.42 28.09 19.43
CA SER A 543 12.16 28.73 18.34
C SER A 543 12.33 27.86 17.10
N ARG A 544 11.94 26.58 17.12
CA ARG A 544 11.96 25.68 15.96
C ARG A 544 10.61 25.76 15.25
N ALA A 545 10.59 25.89 13.92
CA ALA A 545 9.32 25.85 13.19
C ALA A 545 8.75 24.42 13.17
N ALA A 546 7.43 24.29 13.15
CA ALA A 546 6.75 22.99 13.14
C ALA A 546 5.84 22.86 11.92
N ALA A 547 6.00 21.79 11.14
CA ALA A 547 4.98 21.37 10.20
C ALA A 547 3.83 20.71 10.97
N VAL A 548 2.60 21.19 10.79
CA VAL A 548 1.41 20.70 11.51
C VAL A 548 0.31 20.46 10.50
N THR A 549 -0.28 19.25 10.50
CA THR A 549 -1.30 18.83 9.52
C THR A 549 -2.62 18.50 10.22
N ALA A 550 -3.71 19.14 9.77
CA ALA A 550 -5.08 18.82 10.15
C ALA A 550 -5.74 17.88 9.14
N TYR A 551 -6.44 16.87 9.64
CA TYR A 551 -7.11 15.82 8.87
C TYR A 551 -8.60 15.80 9.23
N PRO A 552 -9.48 16.31 8.34
CA PRO A 552 -10.93 16.27 8.51
C PRO A 552 -11.50 14.84 8.47
N GLY A 553 -12.26 14.44 9.49
CA GLY A 553 -12.83 13.09 9.62
C GLY A 553 -13.91 12.71 8.61
N ASP A 554 -14.28 13.63 7.69
CA ASP A 554 -15.17 13.39 6.55
C ASP A 554 -14.43 12.87 5.31
N GLY A 555 -13.09 12.91 5.30
CA GLY A 555 -12.24 12.53 4.16
C GLY A 555 -11.76 13.69 3.30
N THR A 556 -12.17 14.93 3.59
CA THR A 556 -11.65 16.14 2.91
C THR A 556 -10.12 16.19 2.98
N ALA A 557 -9.49 16.69 1.91
CA ALA A 557 -8.03 16.72 1.78
C ALA A 557 -7.35 17.37 3.02
N PRO A 558 -6.31 16.75 3.61
CA PRO A 558 -5.61 17.29 4.77
C PRO A 558 -4.96 18.64 4.46
N ARG A 559 -4.85 19.50 5.49
CA ARG A 559 -4.25 20.84 5.39
C ARG A 559 -3.04 20.96 6.29
N THR A 560 -1.90 21.33 5.72
CA THR A 560 -0.62 21.48 6.43
C THR A 560 -0.20 22.95 6.49
N TRP A 561 0.23 23.38 7.67
CA TRP A 561 0.87 24.68 7.89
C TRP A 561 2.31 24.48 8.38
N THR A 562 3.17 25.45 8.12
CA THR A 562 4.45 25.58 8.83
C THR A 562 4.31 26.70 9.83
N VAL A 563 4.24 26.34 11.12
CA VAL A 563 4.08 27.29 12.22
C VAL A 563 5.47 27.73 12.67
N VAL A 564 5.85 28.95 12.28
CA VAL A 564 7.15 29.56 12.62
C VAL A 564 7.31 29.64 14.15
N GLY A 565 8.55 29.53 14.63
CA GLY A 565 8.83 29.63 16.06
C GLY A 565 8.41 30.99 16.62
N ARG A 566 7.66 30.99 17.73
CA ARG A 566 7.04 32.16 18.39
C ARG A 566 5.89 32.82 17.62
N ASP A 567 5.30 32.10 16.67
CA ASP A 567 4.18 32.55 15.83
C ASP A 567 3.00 31.55 15.85
N GLY A 568 1.95 31.80 15.06
CA GLY A 568 0.79 30.92 14.94
C GLY A 568 0.22 30.83 13.52
N ALA A 569 -0.53 29.76 13.28
CA ALA A 569 -1.28 29.53 12.04
C ALA A 569 -2.78 29.41 12.32
N THR A 570 -3.62 29.78 11.35
CA THR A 570 -5.09 29.63 11.42
C THR A 570 -5.61 28.85 10.21
N GLY A 571 -6.59 27.99 10.43
CA GLY A 571 -7.23 27.19 9.40
C GLY A 571 -8.73 27.04 9.62
N THR A 572 -9.53 27.49 8.66
CA THR A 572 -11.00 27.41 8.71
C THR A 572 -11.51 26.18 7.97
N PHE A 573 -12.33 25.37 8.65
CA PHE A 573 -12.98 24.18 8.11
C PHE A 573 -14.51 24.38 8.13
N PRO A 574 -15.25 23.91 7.13
CA PRO A 574 -16.71 23.94 7.18
C PRO A 574 -17.22 23.02 8.29
N GLN A 575 -18.30 23.42 8.96
CA GLN A 575 -19.06 22.53 9.82
C GLN A 575 -20.06 21.75 8.95
N GLY A 576 -20.01 20.41 9.02
CA GLY A 576 -20.98 19.55 8.35
C GLY A 576 -22.34 19.60 9.05
N ALA A 577 -23.40 19.14 8.37
CA ALA A 577 -24.75 19.02 8.95
C ALA A 577 -24.80 18.12 10.20
N ASP A 578 -23.80 17.25 10.35
CA ASP A 578 -23.68 16.29 11.46
C ASP A 578 -22.73 16.77 12.58
N GLY A 579 -22.09 17.93 12.39
CA GLY A 579 -21.05 18.49 13.25
C GLY A 579 -19.68 18.48 12.59
N TYR A 580 -18.63 18.29 13.38
CA TYR A 580 -17.24 18.24 12.91
C TYR A 580 -16.41 17.16 13.64
N ASP A 581 -15.41 16.63 12.93
CA ASP A 581 -14.30 15.83 13.48
C ASP A 581 -13.02 16.28 12.79
N ILE A 582 -12.03 16.72 13.56
CA ILE A 582 -10.71 17.11 13.05
C ILE A 582 -9.68 16.57 14.03
N GLN A 583 -8.77 15.73 13.55
CA GLN A 583 -7.51 15.44 14.24
C GLN A 583 -6.43 16.35 13.67
N VAL A 584 -5.48 16.79 14.50
CA VAL A 584 -4.36 17.61 14.08
C VAL A 584 -3.08 16.99 14.63
N HIS A 585 -2.09 16.77 13.77
CA HIS A 585 -0.83 16.11 14.10
C HIS A 585 0.33 17.10 13.95
N GLY A 586 1.25 17.09 14.91
CA GLY A 586 2.50 17.84 14.88
C GLY A 586 3.70 16.98 15.31
N PRO A 587 4.92 17.52 15.22
CA PRO A 587 6.13 16.84 15.66
C PRO A 587 6.17 16.69 17.19
N GLY A 588 7.13 15.91 17.69
CA GLY A 588 7.25 15.66 19.14
C GLY A 588 6.03 14.97 19.75
N TRP A 589 5.38 14.07 19.00
CA TRP A 589 4.20 13.29 19.44
C TRP A 589 2.96 14.14 19.80
N SER A 590 2.85 15.33 19.21
CA SER A 590 1.73 16.25 19.44
C SER A 590 0.50 15.82 18.62
N LEU A 591 -0.57 15.38 19.29
CA LEU A 591 -1.89 15.13 18.68
C LEU A 591 -2.94 15.99 19.36
N TRP A 592 -3.84 16.57 18.56
CA TRP A 592 -5.11 17.15 19.03
C TRP A 592 -6.28 16.44 18.37
N GLU A 593 -7.36 16.21 19.11
CA GLU A 593 -8.65 15.77 18.54
C GLU A 593 -9.76 16.76 18.90
N LEU A 594 -10.51 17.19 17.89
CA LEU A 594 -11.57 18.19 17.98
C LEU A 594 -12.88 17.60 17.44
N ARG A 595 -13.89 17.45 18.29
CA ARG A 595 -15.25 17.06 17.89
C ARG A 595 -16.32 17.88 18.56
N GLY A 596 -17.49 17.97 17.92
CA GLY A 596 -18.71 18.54 18.49
C GLY A 596 -19.84 18.59 17.46
N ALA A 597 -21.08 18.78 17.93
CA ALA A 597 -22.24 18.90 17.05
C ALA A 597 -22.36 20.27 16.37
N ARG A 598 -21.91 21.33 17.05
CA ARG A 598 -22.00 22.77 16.67
C ARG A 598 -21.27 23.64 17.72
N ALA A 599 -21.40 24.97 17.64
CA ALA A 599 -21.11 25.89 18.74
C ALA A 599 -21.69 25.40 20.09
N GLY A 600 -20.82 25.21 21.07
CA GLY A 600 -21.14 24.49 22.31
C GLY A 600 -20.27 24.92 23.49
N ALA A 601 -19.62 23.94 24.12
CA ALA A 601 -18.47 24.20 24.97
C ALA A 601 -17.19 24.36 24.11
N GLU A 602 -16.07 24.73 24.74
CA GLU A 602 -14.74 24.75 24.15
C GLU A 602 -13.69 24.45 25.24
N ALA A 603 -12.59 23.77 24.89
CA ALA A 603 -11.51 23.50 25.83
C ALA A 603 -10.16 23.30 25.13
N TYR A 604 -9.11 23.92 25.66
CA TYR A 604 -7.74 23.75 25.19
C TYR A 604 -6.76 23.68 26.36
N VAL A 605 -5.58 23.09 26.10
CA VAL A 605 -4.52 22.93 27.10
C VAL A 605 -3.42 23.98 26.86
N VAL A 606 -2.83 24.46 27.95
CA VAL A 606 -1.67 25.36 27.96
C VAL A 606 -0.60 24.75 28.86
N GLU A 607 0.58 24.50 28.31
CA GLU A 607 1.74 24.05 29.09
C GLU A 607 2.28 25.17 29.98
N ARG A 608 2.59 24.87 31.24
CA ARG A 608 3.34 25.78 32.10
C ARG A 608 4.83 25.47 32.03
N ALA A 609 5.61 26.37 31.44
CA ALA A 609 7.05 26.18 31.30
C ALA A 609 7.75 26.04 32.66
N GLY A 610 8.44 24.92 32.89
CA GLY A 610 9.15 24.64 34.14
C GLY A 610 8.29 24.07 35.28
N GLU A 611 6.97 23.94 35.11
CA GLU A 611 6.09 23.26 36.07
C GLU A 611 5.68 21.88 35.55
N ARG A 612 5.59 20.87 36.43
CA ARG A 612 4.97 19.58 36.10
C ARG A 612 3.44 19.65 36.23
N CYS A 613 2.82 20.59 35.53
CA CYS A 613 1.38 20.66 35.34
C CYS A 613 1.01 21.33 34.01
N VAL A 614 -0.21 21.07 33.54
CA VAL A 614 -0.81 21.77 32.40
C VAL A 614 -2.12 22.42 32.80
N ASP A 615 -2.42 23.59 32.24
CA ASP A 615 -3.67 24.31 32.49
C ASP A 615 -4.69 24.01 31.37
N VAL A 616 -5.83 23.44 31.75
CA VAL A 616 -6.96 23.21 30.84
C VAL A 616 -7.93 24.38 30.94
N VAL A 617 -7.97 25.21 29.91
CA VAL A 617 -8.86 26.38 29.83
C VAL A 617 -10.20 25.93 29.26
N CYS A 618 -11.19 25.74 30.14
CA CYS A 618 -12.55 25.43 29.76
C CYS A 618 -13.35 26.72 29.49
N ALA A 619 -14.15 26.72 28.43
CA ALA A 619 -15.00 27.85 28.04
C ALA A 619 -16.40 27.38 27.60
N ASN A 620 -17.39 28.25 27.76
CA ASN A 620 -18.75 28.02 27.28
C ASN A 620 -19.25 29.24 26.48
N PRO A 621 -18.96 29.31 25.16
CA PRO A 621 -19.55 30.33 24.30
C PRO A 621 -21.05 30.16 24.07
N SER A 622 -21.63 28.97 24.33
CA SER A 622 -23.06 28.71 24.05
C SER A 622 -24.03 29.35 25.06
N GLY A 623 -25.25 29.66 24.60
CA GLY A 623 -26.35 30.23 25.40
C GLY A 623 -26.99 29.28 26.42
N ARG A 624 -26.38 28.13 26.74
CA ARG A 624 -26.84 27.19 27.78
C ARG A 624 -25.70 26.87 28.73
N THR A 625 -26.01 26.63 30.01
CA THR A 625 -25.04 26.04 30.94
C THR A 625 -24.51 24.72 30.39
N ARG A 626 -23.21 24.49 30.48
CA ARG A 626 -22.52 23.25 30.10
C ARG A 626 -21.79 22.65 31.30
N THR A 627 -21.58 21.34 31.30
CA THR A 627 -20.74 20.67 32.31
C THR A 627 -19.70 19.80 31.63
N LEU A 628 -18.43 20.20 31.71
CA LEU A 628 -17.32 19.43 31.17
C LEU A 628 -16.75 18.48 32.23
N LEU A 629 -16.29 17.31 31.79
CA LEU A 629 -15.37 16.46 32.53
C LEU A 629 -13.98 16.61 31.92
N VAL A 630 -12.98 16.94 32.74
CA VAL A 630 -11.57 17.09 32.36
C VAL A 630 -10.75 16.02 33.08
N GLY A 631 -9.88 15.29 32.37
CA GLY A 631 -9.00 14.32 33.02
C GLY A 631 -7.85 13.86 32.14
N GLU A 632 -6.84 13.29 32.78
CA GLU A 632 -5.78 12.51 32.14
C GLU A 632 -6.34 11.13 31.72
N SER A 633 -5.89 10.59 30.59
CA SER A 633 -6.43 9.39 29.93
C SER A 633 -5.45 8.21 29.93
N ALA A 634 -4.15 8.48 29.99
CA ALA A 634 -3.07 7.52 29.79
C ALA A 634 -2.15 7.34 31.00
N HIS A 635 -1.70 8.42 31.65
CA HIS A 635 -0.52 8.39 32.53
C HIS A 635 -0.86 8.57 34.03
N PRO A 636 -1.07 7.49 34.80
CA PRO A 636 -1.53 7.60 36.19
C PRO A 636 -0.43 8.05 37.17
N ARG A 637 -0.72 9.12 37.92
CA ARG A 637 -0.07 9.47 39.19
C ARG A 637 -0.68 8.62 40.30
N ARG A 638 0.13 7.75 40.91
CA ARG A 638 -0.28 6.70 41.89
C ARG A 638 -1.26 7.19 42.97
N GLY A 639 -2.57 7.05 42.71
CA GLY A 639 -3.64 7.40 43.65
C GLY A 639 -3.98 8.88 43.76
N GLU A 640 -3.39 9.76 42.94
CA GLU A 640 -3.60 11.21 43.01
C GLU A 640 -4.52 11.77 41.92
N ASP A 641 -4.91 10.94 40.94
CA ASP A 641 -5.75 11.36 39.81
C ASP A 641 -7.24 11.33 40.12
N ARG A 642 -7.94 12.25 39.47
CA ARG A 642 -9.38 12.46 39.57
C ARG A 642 -9.87 13.15 38.30
N VAL A 643 -11.05 12.76 37.84
CA VAL A 643 -11.76 13.51 36.80
C VAL A 643 -12.34 14.78 37.42
N LEU A 644 -12.11 15.92 36.79
CA LEU A 644 -12.53 17.24 37.28
C LEU A 644 -13.83 17.66 36.59
N THR A 645 -14.89 17.86 37.37
CA THR A 645 -16.16 18.40 36.86
C THR A 645 -16.11 19.93 36.80
N VAL A 646 -16.31 20.49 35.60
CA VAL A 646 -16.24 21.93 35.31
C VAL A 646 -17.57 22.41 34.74
N ARG A 647 -18.47 22.84 35.62
CA ARG A 647 -19.76 23.47 35.25
C ARG A 647 -19.55 24.95 34.90
N LEU A 648 -20.07 25.38 33.74
CA LEU A 648 -19.92 26.72 33.20
C LEU A 648 -21.28 27.30 32.76
N ALA A 649 -21.67 28.43 33.35
CA ALA A 649 -22.77 29.25 32.83
C ALA A 649 -22.40 29.88 31.45
N PRO A 650 -23.38 30.34 30.65
CA PRO A 650 -23.13 30.99 29.36
C PRO A 650 -22.10 32.12 29.43
N GLY A 651 -21.23 32.19 28.42
CA GLY A 651 -20.16 33.20 28.31
C GLY A 651 -18.99 33.04 29.30
N ARG A 652 -19.04 32.09 30.26
CA ARG A 652 -18.00 31.94 31.27
C ARG A 652 -16.84 31.08 30.79
N LYS A 653 -15.65 31.36 31.34
CA LYS A 653 -14.45 30.53 31.25
C LYS A 653 -13.96 30.14 32.65
N ARG A 654 -13.25 29.03 32.76
CA ARG A 654 -12.54 28.58 33.98
C ARG A 654 -11.34 27.73 33.59
N THR A 655 -10.17 28.08 34.10
CA THR A 655 -8.98 27.24 34.02
C THR A 655 -8.99 26.20 35.15
N VAL A 656 -8.53 24.98 34.87
CA VAL A 656 -8.20 23.97 35.87
C VAL A 656 -6.82 23.36 35.59
N SER A 657 -5.96 23.29 36.60
CA SER A 657 -4.61 22.74 36.46
C SER A 657 -4.62 21.22 36.68
N VAL A 658 -4.02 20.47 35.76
CA VAL A 658 -3.82 19.02 35.86
C VAL A 658 -2.34 18.76 36.15
N PRO A 659 -1.97 18.24 37.34
CA PRO A 659 -0.58 17.87 37.64
C PRO A 659 -0.14 16.68 36.80
N LEU A 660 1.13 16.66 36.38
CA LEU A 660 1.69 15.59 35.55
C LEU A 660 2.52 14.60 36.37
N ALA A 661 2.63 13.38 35.85
CA ALA A 661 3.58 12.39 36.35
C ALA A 661 5.04 12.82 36.09
N ARG A 662 6.00 12.21 36.80
CA ARG A 662 7.42 12.61 36.79
C ARG A 662 8.12 12.60 35.42
N HIS A 663 7.55 11.92 34.43
CA HIS A 663 8.09 11.83 33.06
C HIS A 663 7.58 12.94 32.12
N GLY A 664 6.64 13.80 32.54
CA GLY A 664 6.18 14.97 31.78
C GLY A 664 5.19 14.71 30.64
N TRP A 665 4.85 13.45 30.35
CA TRP A 665 3.86 13.10 29.33
C TRP A 665 2.42 13.29 29.82
N TYR A 666 1.53 13.70 28.91
CA TYR A 666 0.11 13.91 29.15
C TYR A 666 -0.76 13.45 27.97
N ASP A 667 -1.96 12.93 28.26
CA ASP A 667 -3.04 12.58 27.32
C ASP A 667 -4.34 13.15 27.90
N ILE A 668 -4.51 14.46 27.79
CA ILE A 668 -5.61 15.21 28.41
C ILE A 668 -6.87 15.08 27.54
N VAL A 669 -7.96 14.64 28.16
CA VAL A 669 -9.29 14.51 27.56
C VAL A 669 -10.27 15.46 28.23
N VAL A 670 -11.11 16.12 27.43
CA VAL A 670 -12.25 16.91 27.86
C VAL A 670 -13.50 16.53 27.07
N VAL A 671 -14.59 16.26 27.77
CA VAL A 671 -15.89 15.85 27.20
C VAL A 671 -17.04 16.60 27.85
N ASP A 672 -18.08 16.94 27.09
CA ASP A 672 -19.30 17.57 27.63
C ASP A 672 -20.24 16.49 28.20
N THR A 673 -21.01 16.80 29.25
CA THR A 673 -22.14 15.95 29.65
C THR A 673 -23.38 16.17 28.79
N ASP A 674 -23.45 17.32 28.14
CA ASP A 674 -24.65 17.82 27.49
C ASP A 674 -24.58 17.74 25.95
N ASP A 675 -23.42 17.36 25.39
CA ASP A 675 -23.22 16.94 24.00
C ASP A 675 -22.25 15.73 23.93
N PRO A 676 -22.74 14.49 23.66
CA PRO A 676 -21.88 13.32 23.58
C PRO A 676 -20.92 13.33 22.38
N ARG A 677 -21.13 14.20 21.38
CA ARG A 677 -20.16 14.39 20.28
C ARG A 677 -18.96 15.25 20.69
N PHE A 678 -19.03 15.99 21.80
CA PHE A 678 -17.95 16.89 22.18
C PHE A 678 -16.74 16.13 22.71
N LEU A 679 -15.62 16.25 21.99
CA LEU A 679 -14.29 15.86 22.46
C LEU A 679 -13.32 17.01 22.24
N ARG A 680 -12.48 17.26 23.25
CA ARG A 680 -11.15 17.82 23.07
C ARG A 680 -10.16 16.80 23.64
N ARG A 681 -9.16 16.42 22.86
CA ARG A 681 -8.01 15.64 23.33
C ARG A 681 -6.74 16.37 22.98
N MET A 682 -5.73 16.30 23.83
CA MET A 682 -4.37 16.74 23.51
C MET A 682 -3.33 15.80 24.15
N THR A 683 -2.41 15.29 23.33
CA THR A 683 -1.20 14.60 23.81
C THR A 683 0.02 15.52 23.69
N GLY A 684 1.00 15.32 24.57
CA GLY A 684 2.27 16.04 24.50
C GLY A 684 3.23 15.71 25.63
N HIS A 685 4.35 16.44 25.64
CA HIS A 685 5.43 16.27 26.61
C HIS A 685 5.86 17.62 27.18
N ALA A 686 5.49 17.89 28.43
CA ALA A 686 5.81 19.14 29.11
C ALA A 686 7.28 19.16 29.55
N ALA A 687 8.08 20.02 28.93
CA ALA A 687 9.49 20.17 29.24
C ALA A 687 9.74 20.91 30.58
N ASP A 688 10.02 20.14 31.64
CA ASP A 688 10.45 20.65 32.96
C ASP A 688 11.98 20.85 33.10
N GLY A 689 12.74 20.55 32.04
CA GLY A 689 14.21 20.65 32.01
C GLY A 689 14.95 19.45 32.59
N ALA A 690 14.26 18.45 33.14
CA ALA A 690 14.87 17.19 33.56
C ALA A 690 15.16 16.27 32.36
N GLN A 691 15.92 15.20 32.61
CA GLN A 691 16.10 14.13 31.63
C GLN A 691 14.85 13.24 31.63
N ALA A 692 14.01 13.42 30.60
CA ALA A 692 12.78 12.68 30.44
C ALA A 692 13.01 11.29 29.81
N THR A 693 11.94 10.49 29.79
CA THR A 693 11.83 9.27 28.99
C THR A 693 10.93 9.50 27.79
N THR A 694 10.94 8.58 26.82
CA THR A 694 9.84 8.42 25.86
C THR A 694 8.56 7.94 26.57
N ASP A 695 7.42 8.00 25.88
CA ASP A 695 6.10 7.84 26.49
C ASP A 695 5.92 6.45 27.18
N PRO A 696 5.68 6.39 28.50
CA PRO A 696 5.39 5.15 29.22
C PRO A 696 4.09 4.43 28.83
N ALA A 697 3.23 5.05 28.03
CA ALA A 697 2.02 4.43 27.50
C ALA A 697 2.22 3.81 26.11
N ILE A 698 3.37 3.92 25.45
CA ILE A 698 3.67 3.23 24.18
C ILE A 698 3.39 1.73 24.30
N GLY A 699 2.66 1.17 23.33
CA GLY A 699 2.26 -0.24 23.31
C GLY A 699 1.23 -0.65 24.37
N THR A 700 0.71 0.28 25.20
CA THR A 700 -0.38 -0.03 26.15
C THR A 700 -1.73 -0.08 25.45
N ALA A 701 -2.45 -1.19 25.61
CA ALA A 701 -3.83 -1.30 25.14
C ALA A 701 -4.75 -0.29 25.88
N PRO A 702 -5.70 0.36 25.17
CA PRO A 702 -6.62 1.29 25.81
C PRO A 702 -7.55 0.56 26.80
N ALA A 703 -7.63 1.09 28.02
CA ALA A 703 -8.37 0.45 29.12
C ALA A 703 -9.88 0.32 28.86
N LEU A 704 -10.45 1.18 28.02
CA LEU A 704 -11.81 1.07 27.48
C LEU A 704 -11.70 0.89 25.97
N THR A 705 -12.54 0.01 25.41
CA THR A 705 -12.67 -0.21 23.97
C THR A 705 -14.14 -0.31 23.58
N ALA A 706 -14.45 0.12 22.35
CA ALA A 706 -15.77 0.07 21.76
C ALA A 706 -15.70 -0.49 20.33
N ALA A 707 -16.76 -1.17 19.89
CA ALA A 707 -16.94 -1.66 18.53
C ALA A 707 -18.42 -1.51 18.13
N LEU A 708 -18.69 -1.26 16.85
CA LEU A 708 -20.05 -1.13 16.32
C LEU A 708 -20.31 -2.25 15.31
N ALA A 709 -21.32 -3.08 15.58
CA ALA A 709 -21.83 -4.09 14.66
C ALA A 709 -23.15 -3.60 14.03
N LEU A 710 -23.17 -3.53 12.69
CA LEU A 710 -24.37 -3.26 11.93
C LEU A 710 -25.25 -4.53 11.83
N PRO A 711 -26.58 -4.38 11.62
CA PRO A 711 -27.44 -5.53 11.35
C PRO A 711 -27.05 -6.21 10.04
N LYS A 712 -27.33 -7.52 9.93
CA LYS A 712 -27.12 -8.24 8.66
C LYS A 712 -28.05 -7.69 7.57
N PRO A 713 -27.56 -7.48 6.33
CA PRO A 713 -28.40 -7.15 5.18
C PRO A 713 -29.56 -8.14 4.98
N LEU A 714 -30.68 -7.64 4.45
CA LEU A 714 -31.87 -8.44 4.14
C LEU A 714 -31.79 -8.92 2.69
N PRO A 715 -31.68 -10.23 2.40
CA PRO A 715 -31.60 -10.73 1.02
C PRO A 715 -32.79 -10.25 0.16
N PRO A 716 -32.57 -9.79 -1.09
CA PRO A 716 -31.33 -9.78 -1.85
C PRO A 716 -30.46 -8.52 -1.68
N LEU A 717 -30.78 -7.62 -0.74
CA LEU A 717 -30.05 -6.37 -0.52
C LEU A 717 -28.66 -6.64 0.08
N THR A 718 -27.67 -5.86 -0.36
CA THR A 718 -26.31 -5.84 0.20
C THR A 718 -26.15 -4.83 1.35
N ALA A 719 -27.01 -3.81 1.42
CA ALA A 719 -26.95 -2.77 2.45
C ALA A 719 -27.57 -3.23 3.78
N PRO A 720 -26.94 -2.92 4.94
CA PRO A 720 -27.43 -3.34 6.25
C PRO A 720 -28.64 -2.53 6.74
N LEU A 721 -28.80 -1.28 6.31
CA LEU A 721 -29.87 -0.39 6.73
C LEU A 721 -30.80 -0.03 5.57
N VAL A 722 -32.02 0.44 5.87
CA VAL A 722 -33.06 0.72 4.87
C VAL A 722 -33.75 2.06 5.17
N GLN A 723 -33.95 2.89 4.14
CA GLN A 723 -34.64 4.18 4.23
C GLN A 723 -35.96 4.10 5.02
N GLY A 724 -36.12 4.99 6.02
CA GLY A 724 -37.34 5.11 6.83
C GLY A 724 -37.72 3.88 7.68
N SER A 725 -36.87 2.84 7.72
CA SER A 725 -37.17 1.58 8.40
C SER A 725 -36.19 1.32 9.55
N PRO A 726 -36.63 0.93 10.75
CA PRO A 726 -35.73 0.64 11.85
C PRO A 726 -34.86 -0.59 11.58
N GLY A 727 -33.62 -0.52 12.06
CA GLY A 727 -32.69 -1.65 12.21
C GLY A 727 -32.00 -1.57 13.58
N GLU A 728 -31.55 -2.72 14.11
CA GLU A 728 -30.78 -2.76 15.36
C GLU A 728 -29.28 -2.67 15.09
N VAL A 729 -28.61 -1.71 15.74
CA VAL A 729 -27.15 -1.58 15.77
C VAL A 729 -26.66 -1.97 17.17
N VAL A 730 -25.62 -2.80 17.23
CA VAL A 730 -25.04 -3.27 18.49
C VAL A 730 -23.72 -2.55 18.75
N VAL A 731 -23.58 -1.96 19.92
CA VAL A 731 -22.32 -1.36 20.39
C VAL A 731 -21.71 -2.25 21.46
N GLY A 732 -20.74 -3.06 21.08
CA GLY A 732 -19.96 -3.87 22.01
C GLY A 732 -18.92 -3.01 22.71
N ILE A 733 -18.81 -3.12 24.03
CA ILE A 733 -17.84 -2.40 24.86
C ILE A 733 -17.06 -3.37 25.74
N ARG A 734 -15.78 -3.09 26.00
CA ARG A 734 -14.92 -3.93 26.84
C ARG A 734 -13.94 -3.11 27.67
N ASN A 735 -13.84 -3.47 28.95
CA ASN A 735 -12.78 -3.04 29.85
C ASN A 735 -11.57 -3.97 29.67
N GLN A 736 -10.43 -3.41 29.28
CA GLN A 736 -9.15 -4.11 29.15
C GLN A 736 -8.12 -3.64 30.19
N GLY A 737 -8.47 -2.63 31.01
CA GLY A 737 -7.60 -2.10 32.05
C GLY A 737 -7.75 -2.83 33.38
N ALA A 738 -6.72 -2.75 34.21
CA ALA A 738 -6.77 -3.18 35.60
C ALA A 738 -7.72 -2.29 36.41
N GLY A 739 -8.61 -2.91 37.19
CA GLY A 739 -9.66 -2.26 37.97
C GLY A 739 -11.01 -2.11 37.26
N ARG A 740 -12.01 -1.68 38.03
CA ARG A 740 -13.40 -1.46 37.57
C ARG A 740 -13.56 -0.07 36.96
N LEU A 741 -14.12 0.00 35.76
CA LEU A 741 -14.61 1.24 35.16
C LEU A 741 -15.97 1.62 35.77
N ARG A 742 -16.14 2.90 36.12
CA ARG A 742 -17.35 3.49 36.74
C ARG A 742 -17.93 4.61 35.86
N ASP A 743 -19.14 5.04 36.19
CA ASP A 743 -19.86 6.16 35.57
C ASP A 743 -19.90 6.08 34.04
N LEU A 744 -20.00 4.83 33.57
CA LEU A 744 -19.95 4.43 32.18
C LEU A 744 -21.14 4.99 31.40
N GLN A 745 -20.83 5.56 30.24
CA GLN A 745 -21.79 6.11 29.30
C GLN A 745 -21.43 5.66 27.88
N VAL A 746 -22.46 5.34 27.11
CA VAL A 746 -22.39 4.93 25.70
C VAL A 746 -23.47 5.69 24.95
N ALA A 747 -23.08 6.40 23.90
CA ALA A 747 -23.98 7.11 23.01
C ALA A 747 -23.65 6.78 21.55
N LEU A 748 -24.69 6.56 20.74
CA LEU A 748 -24.59 6.36 19.30
C LEU A 748 -25.13 7.60 18.59
N ALA A 749 -24.27 8.25 17.82
CA ALA A 749 -24.60 9.38 16.97
C ALA A 749 -24.81 8.93 15.51
N ALA A 750 -25.84 9.48 14.87
CA ALA A 750 -26.16 9.31 13.45
C ALA A 750 -26.43 10.69 12.79
N PRO A 751 -26.44 10.79 11.45
CA PRO A 751 -26.66 12.06 10.76
C PRO A 751 -27.98 12.78 11.04
N ALA A 752 -28.06 14.04 10.62
CA ALA A 752 -29.28 14.83 10.66
C ALA A 752 -30.47 14.10 9.97
N GLY A 753 -31.65 14.17 10.59
CA GLY A 753 -32.86 13.49 10.11
C GLY A 753 -32.94 11.99 10.41
N TRP A 754 -31.88 11.37 10.96
CA TRP A 754 -31.94 9.99 11.47
C TRP A 754 -32.48 9.96 12.90
N THR A 755 -33.13 8.85 13.30
CA THR A 755 -33.51 8.64 14.72
C THR A 755 -32.72 7.51 15.33
N VAL A 756 -32.09 7.75 16.49
CA VAL A 756 -31.38 6.75 17.29
C VAL A 756 -32.02 6.67 18.67
N LYS A 757 -32.30 5.45 19.17
CA LYS A 757 -32.85 5.21 20.51
C LYS A 757 -32.20 3.96 21.11
N PRO A 758 -31.75 3.96 22.39
CA PRO A 758 -31.34 2.73 23.06
C PRO A 758 -32.49 1.72 23.11
N SER A 759 -32.22 0.46 22.77
CA SER A 759 -33.20 -0.65 22.83
C SER A 759 -33.23 -1.32 24.21
N GLY A 760 -32.38 -0.90 25.16
CA GLY A 760 -32.24 -1.50 26.48
C GLY A 760 -31.38 -0.65 27.44
N PRO A 761 -31.17 -1.12 28.69
CA PRO A 761 -30.41 -0.39 29.70
C PRO A 761 -28.90 -0.33 29.37
N VAL A 762 -28.30 0.85 29.52
CA VAL A 762 -26.85 1.06 29.38
C VAL A 762 -26.16 0.75 30.72
N PRO A 763 -25.13 -0.11 30.76
CA PRO A 763 -24.42 -0.44 32.00
C PRO A 763 -23.68 0.78 32.57
N LYS A 764 -23.71 0.94 33.90
CA LYS A 764 -23.05 2.05 34.63
C LYS A 764 -21.65 1.73 35.15
N SER A 765 -21.22 0.47 35.10
CA SER A 765 -19.85 0.06 35.42
C SER A 765 -19.49 -1.21 34.66
N LEU A 766 -18.20 -1.40 34.35
CA LEU A 766 -17.66 -2.67 33.87
C LEU A 766 -16.58 -3.16 34.87
N PRO A 767 -16.62 -4.43 35.31
CA PRO A 767 -15.52 -5.02 36.06
C PRO A 767 -14.26 -5.14 35.19
N GLU A 768 -13.12 -5.45 35.81
CA GLU A 768 -11.88 -5.81 35.11
C GLU A 768 -12.12 -6.95 34.11
N GLY A 769 -11.57 -6.83 32.90
CA GLY A 769 -11.74 -7.78 31.78
C GLY A 769 -13.15 -7.85 31.16
N GLY A 770 -14.16 -7.26 31.80
CA GLY A 770 -15.58 -7.42 31.45
C GLY A 770 -16.00 -6.68 30.18
N SER A 771 -17.03 -7.23 29.51
CA SER A 771 -17.67 -6.64 28.33
C SER A 771 -19.19 -6.58 28.46
N ALA A 772 -19.82 -5.77 27.60
CA ALA A 772 -21.28 -5.69 27.46
C ALA A 772 -21.66 -5.23 26.05
N ASP A 773 -22.88 -5.57 25.61
CA ASP A 773 -23.46 -5.10 24.35
C ASP A 773 -24.58 -4.09 24.63
N VAL A 774 -24.49 -2.90 24.02
CA VAL A 774 -25.51 -1.85 24.11
C VAL A 774 -26.23 -1.75 22.76
N ARG A 775 -27.50 -2.13 22.73
CA ARG A 775 -28.33 -2.12 21.52
C ARG A 775 -28.99 -0.76 21.29
N PHE A 776 -29.02 -0.33 20.03
CA PHE A 776 -29.71 0.88 19.59
C PHE A 776 -30.60 0.58 18.38
N THR A 777 -31.85 1.02 18.44
CA THR A 777 -32.70 1.12 17.25
C THR A 777 -32.29 2.36 16.46
N VAL A 778 -31.92 2.16 15.20
CA VAL A 778 -31.54 3.22 14.26
C VAL A 778 -32.49 3.22 13.07
N THR A 779 -33.07 4.38 12.74
CA THR A 779 -33.91 4.57 11.56
C THR A 779 -33.26 5.59 10.63
N PRO A 780 -32.84 5.21 9.41
CA PRO A 780 -32.33 6.13 8.40
C PRO A 780 -33.36 7.14 7.91
N ALA A 781 -32.90 8.34 7.57
CA ALA A 781 -33.72 9.32 6.86
C ALA A 781 -34.25 8.77 5.52
N ALA A 782 -35.42 9.24 5.07
CA ALA A 782 -36.09 8.72 3.87
C ALA A 782 -35.30 8.91 2.56
N THR A 783 -34.33 9.83 2.53
CA THR A 783 -33.46 10.12 1.39
C THR A 783 -32.02 9.62 1.57
N ALA A 784 -31.70 8.95 2.68
CA ALA A 784 -30.34 8.50 2.95
C ALA A 784 -29.89 7.39 2.00
N LEU A 785 -28.67 7.51 1.47
CA LEU A 785 -28.01 6.48 0.65
C LEU A 785 -26.81 5.84 1.38
N ALA A 786 -26.14 6.61 2.24
CA ALA A 786 -25.14 6.14 3.19
C ALA A 786 -25.07 7.09 4.40
N ALA A 787 -24.41 6.66 5.48
CA ALA A 787 -24.12 7.48 6.66
C ALA A 787 -22.91 6.95 7.43
N THR A 788 -22.18 7.83 8.12
CA THR A 788 -21.24 7.42 9.16
C THR A 788 -21.94 7.42 10.51
N LEU A 789 -21.99 6.25 11.16
CA LEU A 789 -22.41 6.14 12.56
C LEU A 789 -21.18 6.27 13.47
N LEU A 790 -21.32 7.01 14.56
CA LEU A 790 -20.26 7.26 15.54
C LEU A 790 -20.70 6.80 16.94
N VAL A 791 -20.01 5.80 17.48
CA VAL A 791 -20.05 5.49 18.92
C VAL A 791 -19.18 6.50 19.66
N THR A 792 -19.67 6.98 20.79
CA THR A 792 -18.86 7.66 21.81
C THR A 792 -19.08 6.96 23.15
N THR A 793 -17.99 6.57 23.81
CA THR A 793 -18.04 5.96 25.15
C THR A 793 -17.06 6.67 26.08
N ARG A 794 -17.44 6.76 27.36
CA ARG A 794 -16.58 7.25 28.43
C ARG A 794 -16.84 6.53 29.74
N ALA A 795 -15.82 6.43 30.58
CA ALA A 795 -15.91 5.92 31.94
C ALA A 795 -14.76 6.44 32.80
N GLU A 796 -14.93 6.45 34.12
CA GLU A 796 -13.84 6.74 35.07
C GLU A 796 -13.16 5.45 35.52
N GLY A 797 -11.83 5.38 35.46
CA GLY A 797 -11.07 4.17 35.74
C GLY A 797 -9.71 4.45 36.36
N SER A 798 -9.58 4.17 37.66
CA SER A 798 -8.37 4.41 38.47
C SER A 798 -7.94 5.88 38.49
N GLY A 799 -8.91 6.79 38.67
CA GLY A 799 -8.71 8.25 38.69
C GLY A 799 -8.68 8.92 37.31
N LEU A 800 -8.52 8.14 36.24
CA LEU A 800 -8.36 8.62 34.87
C LEU A 800 -9.66 8.55 34.06
N LEU A 801 -9.82 9.50 33.14
CA LEU A 801 -10.96 9.63 32.23
C LEU A 801 -10.72 8.77 30.99
N ARG A 802 -11.35 7.59 30.93
CA ARG A 802 -11.24 6.69 29.78
C ARG A 802 -12.27 7.09 28.74
N VAL A 803 -11.85 7.15 27.49
CA VAL A 803 -12.72 7.30 26.32
C VAL A 803 -12.41 6.22 25.30
N ALA A 804 -13.42 5.80 24.56
CA ALA A 804 -13.26 5.02 23.34
C ALA A 804 -14.39 5.32 22.37
N ASP A 805 -14.09 5.32 21.08
CA ASP A 805 -15.05 5.49 20.00
C ASP A 805 -14.93 4.35 18.98
N ALA A 806 -15.94 4.25 18.13
CA ALA A 806 -15.97 3.35 16.98
C ALA A 806 -16.79 4.01 15.89
N ARG A 807 -16.42 3.79 14.62
CA ARG A 807 -17.11 4.36 13.46
C ARG A 807 -17.36 3.28 12.45
N VAL A 808 -18.52 3.33 11.80
CA VAL A 808 -18.80 2.52 10.62
C VAL A 808 -19.59 3.37 9.62
N ARG A 809 -19.12 3.38 8.37
CA ARG A 809 -19.92 3.85 7.24
C ARG A 809 -20.92 2.75 6.87
N ALA A 810 -22.20 3.05 7.01
CA ALA A 810 -23.31 2.17 6.67
C ALA A 810 -23.97 2.66 5.39
N ASP A 811 -24.01 1.82 4.36
CA ASP A 811 -24.87 2.06 3.19
C ASP A 811 -26.33 1.79 3.55
N VAL A 812 -27.24 2.46 2.84
CA VAL A 812 -28.69 2.44 3.09
C VAL A 812 -29.42 2.06 1.81
N ALA A 813 -30.06 0.90 1.80
CA ALA A 813 -30.90 0.49 0.70
C ALA A 813 -32.17 1.38 0.62
N PRO A 814 -32.66 1.66 -0.60
CA PRO A 814 -33.96 2.30 -0.77
C PRO A 814 -35.07 1.40 -0.24
N ALA A 815 -36.18 2.00 0.23
CA ALA A 815 -37.32 1.24 0.74
C ALA A 815 -37.96 0.32 -0.33
N VAL A 816 -37.80 0.67 -1.61
CA VAL A 816 -38.22 -0.12 -2.78
C VAL A 816 -37.12 -0.04 -3.84
N SER A 817 -36.67 -1.20 -4.33
CA SER A 817 -35.75 -1.32 -5.47
C SER A 817 -36.26 -2.32 -6.50
N THR A 818 -35.74 -2.19 -7.71
CA THR A 818 -36.09 -2.96 -8.89
C THR A 818 -34.82 -3.34 -9.65
N SER A 819 -34.87 -4.41 -10.44
CA SER A 819 -33.83 -4.79 -11.39
C SER A 819 -34.40 -5.61 -12.53
N LEU A 820 -33.74 -5.61 -13.70
CA LEU A 820 -34.13 -6.38 -14.88
C LEU A 820 -32.97 -7.31 -15.30
N THR A 821 -33.29 -8.57 -15.55
CA THR A 821 -32.33 -9.67 -15.76
C THR A 821 -32.88 -10.67 -16.77
N ALA A 822 -32.05 -11.58 -17.27
CA ALA A 822 -32.41 -12.69 -18.15
C ALA A 822 -31.32 -13.79 -18.06
N PRO A 823 -31.53 -14.98 -18.66
CA PRO A 823 -30.40 -15.86 -19.03
C PRO A 823 -29.27 -15.07 -19.70
N ALA A 824 -28.03 -15.45 -19.39
CA ALA A 824 -26.80 -14.75 -19.76
C ALA A 824 -26.64 -13.28 -19.29
N SER A 825 -27.55 -12.69 -18.51
CA SER A 825 -27.40 -11.33 -17.97
C SER A 825 -26.45 -11.25 -16.75
N SER A 826 -25.17 -11.56 -16.97
CA SER A 826 -24.08 -11.09 -16.11
C SER A 826 -23.55 -9.77 -16.67
N PRO A 827 -23.08 -8.81 -15.84
CA PRO A 827 -22.27 -7.70 -16.35
C PRO A 827 -20.91 -8.16 -16.93
N ALA A 828 -20.55 -9.45 -16.76
CA ALA A 828 -19.31 -10.05 -17.23
C ALA A 828 -19.46 -10.98 -18.48
N THR A 829 -20.46 -10.75 -19.33
CA THR A 829 -20.60 -11.38 -20.66
C THR A 829 -20.69 -10.29 -21.75
N ASP A 830 -21.18 -10.61 -22.94
CA ASP A 830 -21.61 -9.62 -23.93
C ASP A 830 -22.89 -8.84 -23.54
N GLY A 831 -23.38 -9.06 -22.33
CA GLY A 831 -24.76 -8.81 -21.94
C GLY A 831 -25.63 -10.04 -22.23
N CYS A 832 -26.94 -9.84 -22.30
CA CYS A 832 -27.87 -10.92 -22.59
C CYS A 832 -27.92 -11.20 -24.11
N VAL A 833 -27.70 -12.44 -24.53
CA VAL A 833 -27.78 -12.89 -25.92
C VAL A 833 -29.19 -13.43 -26.21
N LEU A 834 -29.73 -13.13 -27.40
CA LEU A 834 -31.01 -13.65 -27.88
C LEU A 834 -30.86 -14.16 -29.31
N SER A 835 -30.89 -15.47 -29.50
CA SER A 835 -30.88 -16.12 -30.83
C SER A 835 -32.28 -16.07 -31.46
N PRO A 836 -32.47 -15.44 -32.65
CA PRO A 836 -33.76 -15.32 -33.32
C PRO A 836 -34.58 -16.62 -33.36
N GLY A 837 -35.87 -16.51 -33.05
CA GLY A 837 -36.79 -17.65 -32.95
C GLY A 837 -36.74 -18.46 -31.65
N LYS A 838 -35.70 -18.35 -30.81
CA LYS A 838 -35.69 -18.94 -29.45
C LYS A 838 -36.36 -17.98 -28.44
N PRO A 839 -37.12 -18.48 -27.45
CA PRO A 839 -37.64 -17.66 -26.36
C PRO A 839 -36.59 -17.42 -25.26
N LEU A 840 -36.58 -16.21 -24.72
CA LEU A 840 -35.70 -15.74 -23.64
C LEU A 840 -36.54 -15.28 -22.44
N ALA A 841 -36.32 -15.89 -21.27
CA ALA A 841 -37.05 -15.56 -20.05
C ALA A 841 -36.50 -14.29 -19.34
N VAL A 842 -37.04 -13.12 -19.67
CA VAL A 842 -36.67 -11.83 -19.07
C VAL A 842 -37.37 -11.68 -17.73
N THR A 843 -36.61 -11.52 -16.64
CA THR A 843 -37.08 -11.43 -15.26
C THR A 843 -36.84 -10.03 -14.67
N ALA A 844 -37.91 -9.33 -14.31
CA ALA A 844 -37.85 -8.23 -13.37
C ALA A 844 -37.92 -8.74 -11.93
N THR A 845 -37.03 -8.27 -11.05
CA THR A 845 -37.13 -8.51 -9.60
C THR A 845 -37.57 -7.22 -8.91
N VAL A 846 -38.59 -7.31 -8.05
CA VAL A 846 -39.13 -6.18 -7.27
C VAL A 846 -38.88 -6.46 -5.80
N THR A 847 -38.04 -5.64 -5.16
CA THR A 847 -37.63 -5.80 -3.77
C THR A 847 -38.33 -4.77 -2.89
N ASN A 848 -39.10 -5.23 -1.92
CA ASN A 848 -39.68 -4.40 -0.87
C ASN A 848 -38.81 -4.51 0.39
N ALA A 849 -37.89 -3.55 0.55
CA ALA A 849 -37.04 -3.44 1.72
C ALA A 849 -37.81 -2.90 2.96
N GLY A 850 -38.97 -2.28 2.76
CA GLY A 850 -39.76 -1.60 3.78
C GLY A 850 -40.48 -2.52 4.78
N SER A 851 -40.87 -1.93 5.91
CA SER A 851 -41.58 -2.60 7.02
C SER A 851 -43.08 -2.86 6.78
N LYS A 852 -43.61 -2.50 5.61
CA LYS A 852 -45.01 -2.72 5.18
C LYS A 852 -45.03 -3.28 3.77
N ALA A 853 -46.07 -4.04 3.42
CA ALA A 853 -46.22 -4.59 2.07
C ALA A 853 -46.46 -3.49 1.01
N LEU A 854 -46.03 -3.74 -0.23
CA LEU A 854 -46.47 -3.01 -1.42
C LEU A 854 -47.70 -3.70 -2.00
N THR A 855 -48.68 -2.93 -2.49
CA THR A 855 -49.94 -3.45 -3.04
C THR A 855 -50.22 -2.91 -4.45
N ALA A 856 -51.12 -3.56 -5.19
CA ALA A 856 -51.44 -3.21 -6.58
C ALA A 856 -50.18 -3.11 -7.46
N LEU A 857 -49.37 -4.18 -7.46
CA LEU A 857 -48.21 -4.30 -8.33
C LEU A 857 -48.66 -4.42 -9.80
N THR A 858 -48.13 -3.55 -10.64
CA THR A 858 -48.32 -3.54 -12.10
C THR A 858 -46.97 -3.56 -12.78
N ALA A 859 -46.78 -4.38 -13.82
CA ALA A 859 -45.52 -4.48 -14.54
C ALA A 859 -45.74 -4.67 -16.05
N SER A 860 -44.93 -4.01 -16.87
CA SER A 860 -45.00 -4.07 -18.34
C SER A 860 -43.60 -4.02 -18.95
N LEU A 861 -43.31 -4.91 -19.90
CA LEU A 861 -42.04 -4.95 -20.63
C LEU A 861 -42.25 -4.40 -22.06
N ALA A 862 -41.57 -3.30 -22.39
CA ALA A 862 -41.44 -2.79 -23.75
C ALA A 862 -40.27 -3.47 -24.46
N VAL A 863 -40.49 -3.86 -25.71
CA VAL A 863 -39.54 -4.57 -26.59
C VAL A 863 -39.55 -3.92 -28.00
N PRO A 864 -38.54 -4.17 -28.86
CA PRO A 864 -38.49 -3.60 -30.21
C PRO A 864 -39.65 -4.04 -31.12
N ASP A 865 -39.89 -3.29 -32.19
CA ASP A 865 -40.93 -3.59 -33.17
C ASP A 865 -40.75 -4.99 -33.79
N GLY A 866 -41.86 -5.71 -33.97
CA GLY A 866 -41.89 -7.08 -34.48
C GLY A 866 -41.47 -8.17 -33.48
N TRP A 867 -40.96 -7.82 -32.30
CA TRP A 867 -40.69 -8.76 -31.22
C TRP A 867 -41.98 -9.10 -30.45
N ARG A 868 -41.97 -10.22 -29.74
CA ARG A 868 -43.08 -10.62 -28.84
C ARG A 868 -42.57 -10.72 -27.42
N ALA A 869 -43.34 -10.22 -26.46
CA ALA A 869 -43.08 -10.39 -25.02
C ALA A 869 -44.37 -10.84 -24.34
N THR A 870 -44.37 -12.06 -23.80
CA THR A 870 -45.55 -12.68 -23.18
C THR A 870 -45.31 -12.84 -21.68
N PRO A 871 -46.14 -12.25 -20.79
CA PRO A 871 -45.97 -12.43 -19.35
C PRO A 871 -46.23 -13.88 -18.93
N ALA A 872 -45.36 -14.44 -18.10
CA ALA A 872 -45.54 -15.76 -17.52
C ALA A 872 -46.71 -15.76 -16.52
N PRO A 873 -47.46 -16.88 -16.38
CA PRO A 873 -48.52 -17.01 -15.40
C PRO A 873 -48.04 -16.77 -13.95
N GLY A 874 -48.87 -16.13 -13.12
CA GLY A 874 -48.62 -15.98 -11.69
C GLY A 874 -47.92 -14.70 -11.24
N THR A 875 -47.96 -13.62 -12.03
CA THR A 875 -47.49 -12.28 -11.60
C THR A 875 -48.16 -11.86 -10.27
N PRO A 876 -47.41 -11.61 -9.18
CA PRO A 876 -48.00 -11.30 -7.87
C PRO A 876 -48.65 -9.91 -7.81
N ALA A 877 -49.80 -9.79 -7.15
CA ALA A 877 -50.51 -8.51 -6.97
C ALA A 877 -49.90 -7.60 -5.87
N SER A 878 -48.95 -8.11 -5.08
CA SER A 878 -48.35 -7.45 -3.93
C SER A 878 -46.93 -7.96 -3.63
N VAL A 879 -46.13 -7.16 -2.93
CA VAL A 879 -44.79 -7.52 -2.46
C VAL A 879 -44.74 -7.46 -0.94
N PRO A 880 -44.68 -8.59 -0.22
CA PRO A 880 -44.64 -8.60 1.25
C PRO A 880 -43.46 -7.79 1.83
N ALA A 881 -43.61 -7.31 3.07
CA ALA A 881 -42.58 -6.55 3.76
C ALA A 881 -41.28 -7.35 3.91
N ARG A 882 -40.12 -6.72 3.67
CA ARG A 882 -38.78 -7.35 3.71
C ARG A 882 -38.61 -8.56 2.76
N THR A 883 -39.25 -8.56 1.59
CA THR A 883 -39.15 -9.65 0.60
C THR A 883 -38.95 -9.14 -0.83
N SER A 884 -38.72 -10.05 -1.77
CA SER A 884 -38.75 -9.78 -3.21
C SER A 884 -39.68 -10.72 -3.95
N VAL A 885 -40.26 -10.22 -5.05
CA VAL A 885 -41.00 -11.04 -6.03
C VAL A 885 -40.35 -10.92 -7.41
N LYS A 886 -40.65 -11.89 -8.28
CA LYS A 886 -40.24 -11.88 -9.69
C LYS A 886 -41.47 -11.70 -10.58
N VAL A 887 -41.29 -10.95 -11.66
CA VAL A 887 -42.20 -10.90 -12.82
C VAL A 887 -41.38 -11.35 -14.03
N VAL A 888 -41.90 -12.28 -14.82
CA VAL A 888 -41.16 -12.91 -15.93
C VAL A 888 -41.94 -12.74 -17.22
N TRP A 889 -41.24 -12.46 -18.32
CA TRP A 889 -41.78 -12.45 -19.67
C TRP A 889 -40.93 -13.33 -20.59
N ASP A 890 -41.57 -14.16 -21.40
CA ASP A 890 -40.91 -14.85 -22.50
C ASP A 890 -40.82 -13.90 -23.69
N VAL A 891 -39.59 -13.56 -24.08
CA VAL A 891 -39.29 -12.62 -25.18
C VAL A 891 -38.75 -13.38 -26.39
N VAL A 892 -39.32 -13.11 -27.57
CA VAL A 892 -38.94 -13.75 -28.83
C VAL A 892 -38.66 -12.68 -29.89
N ALA A 893 -37.45 -12.68 -30.44
CA ALA A 893 -37.09 -11.89 -31.62
C ALA A 893 -37.51 -12.61 -32.91
N PRO A 894 -37.97 -11.89 -33.95
CA PRO A 894 -38.36 -12.49 -35.23
C PRO A 894 -37.15 -13.06 -35.98
N ALA A 895 -37.36 -14.10 -36.80
CA ALA A 895 -36.29 -14.77 -37.55
C ALA A 895 -35.57 -13.91 -38.61
N ALA A 896 -36.02 -12.67 -38.84
CA ALA A 896 -35.39 -11.67 -39.70
C ALA A 896 -34.67 -10.55 -38.90
N ALA A 897 -34.45 -10.74 -37.60
CA ALA A 897 -33.71 -9.79 -36.77
C ALA A 897 -32.19 -9.91 -37.03
N ALA A 898 -31.59 -8.87 -37.61
CA ALA A 898 -30.17 -8.81 -37.90
C ALA A 898 -29.31 -8.82 -36.62
N ARG A 899 -28.09 -9.38 -36.70
CA ARG A 899 -27.08 -9.49 -35.61
C ARG A 899 -26.63 -8.12 -35.07
N THR A 900 -27.47 -7.49 -34.26
CA THR A 900 -27.36 -6.11 -33.76
C THR A 900 -27.69 -6.03 -32.26
N SER A 901 -27.60 -4.84 -31.66
CA SER A 901 -27.95 -4.62 -30.25
C SER A 901 -29.34 -4.00 -30.08
N ALA A 902 -30.08 -4.44 -29.08
CA ALA A 902 -31.39 -3.92 -28.70
C ALA A 902 -31.44 -3.57 -27.20
N THR A 903 -32.56 -3.02 -26.74
CA THR A 903 -32.78 -2.71 -25.31
C THR A 903 -34.23 -2.94 -24.94
N LEU A 904 -34.44 -3.76 -23.91
CA LEU A 904 -35.76 -4.06 -23.33
C LEU A 904 -35.96 -3.16 -22.11
N LYS A 905 -37.19 -2.67 -21.88
CA LYS A 905 -37.49 -1.74 -20.78
C LYS A 905 -38.68 -2.20 -19.95
N ALA A 906 -38.47 -2.51 -18.68
CA ALA A 906 -39.52 -2.93 -17.76
C ALA A 906 -39.96 -1.76 -16.87
N THR A 907 -41.20 -1.30 -17.03
CA THR A 907 -41.81 -0.33 -16.11
C THR A 907 -42.64 -1.07 -15.06
N ILE A 908 -42.46 -0.68 -13.81
CA ILE A 908 -42.96 -1.36 -12.61
C ILE A 908 -43.56 -0.30 -11.68
N GLY A 909 -44.86 -0.42 -11.40
CA GLY A 909 -45.61 0.45 -10.51
C GLY A 909 -46.18 -0.32 -9.32
N ALA A 910 -46.16 0.27 -8.13
CA ALA A 910 -46.79 -0.30 -6.94
C ALA A 910 -47.27 0.80 -5.98
N SER A 911 -48.24 0.48 -5.12
CA SER A 911 -48.67 1.35 -4.03
C SER A 911 -47.89 1.08 -2.75
N SER A 912 -47.37 2.14 -2.12
CA SER A 912 -46.65 2.10 -0.84
C SER A 912 -47.38 2.92 0.22
N ALA A 913 -46.98 2.80 1.49
CA ALA A 913 -47.51 3.61 2.58
C ALA A 913 -47.22 5.12 2.45
N SER A 914 -46.36 5.53 1.52
CA SER A 914 -46.02 6.91 1.18
C SER A 914 -46.53 7.36 -0.20
N GLY A 915 -47.43 6.59 -0.82
CA GLY A 915 -48.00 6.87 -2.15
C GLY A 915 -47.57 5.87 -3.23
N ARG A 916 -47.94 6.14 -4.48
CA ARG A 916 -47.56 5.32 -5.64
C ARG A 916 -46.07 5.47 -5.93
N VAL A 917 -45.38 4.35 -6.10
CA VAL A 917 -43.99 4.24 -6.51
C VAL A 917 -43.95 3.69 -7.93
N GLU A 918 -43.17 4.30 -8.80
CA GLU A 918 -42.94 3.81 -10.16
C GLU A 918 -41.43 3.78 -10.46
N ARG A 919 -41.01 2.80 -11.27
CA ARG A 919 -39.61 2.52 -11.64
C ARG A 919 -39.58 2.01 -13.07
N THR A 920 -38.50 2.31 -13.79
CA THR A 920 -38.23 1.74 -15.11
C THR A 920 -36.80 1.24 -15.17
N GLU A 921 -36.65 -0.06 -15.39
CA GLU A 921 -35.37 -0.74 -15.57
C GLU A 921 -35.09 -0.99 -17.06
N SER A 922 -33.83 -1.06 -17.46
CA SER A 922 -33.41 -1.33 -18.85
C SER A 922 -32.41 -2.48 -18.91
N LEU A 923 -32.56 -3.36 -19.90
CA LEU A 923 -31.66 -4.49 -20.17
C LEU A 923 -31.20 -4.40 -21.64
N ALA A 924 -29.90 -4.25 -21.86
CA ALA A 924 -29.31 -4.34 -23.20
C ALA A 924 -29.20 -5.81 -23.62
N THR A 925 -29.48 -6.08 -24.90
CA THR A 925 -29.42 -7.42 -25.49
C THR A 925 -28.66 -7.40 -26.81
N ARG A 926 -27.94 -8.48 -27.15
CA ARG A 926 -27.38 -8.72 -28.48
C ARG A 926 -28.12 -9.84 -29.20
N ILE A 927 -28.25 -9.71 -30.51
CA ILE A 927 -29.00 -10.65 -31.35
C ILE A 927 -28.02 -11.63 -32.00
N GLY A 928 -28.25 -12.93 -31.80
CA GLY A 928 -27.48 -14.01 -32.43
C GLY A 928 -27.85 -14.26 -33.90
N PRO A 929 -27.11 -15.12 -34.62
CA PRO A 929 -27.54 -15.58 -35.93
C PRO A 929 -28.80 -16.46 -35.83
N VAL A 930 -29.50 -16.67 -36.95
CA VAL A 930 -30.66 -17.57 -36.98
C VAL A 930 -30.22 -19.02 -36.72
N MET A 931 -30.64 -19.58 -35.59
CA MET A 931 -30.34 -20.96 -35.16
C MET A 931 -31.51 -21.93 -35.37
N THR A 932 -32.63 -21.48 -35.94
CA THR A 932 -33.80 -22.32 -36.24
C THR A 932 -33.81 -22.77 -37.71
N GLY A 933 -34.28 -23.99 -37.99
CA GLY A 933 -34.48 -24.50 -39.36
C GLY A 933 -33.35 -25.39 -39.90
N TYR A 934 -32.31 -25.64 -39.11
CA TYR A 934 -31.22 -26.57 -39.43
C TYR A 934 -31.44 -27.95 -38.78
N LEU A 935 -30.73 -28.98 -39.24
CA LEU A 935 -30.75 -30.34 -38.66
C LEU A 935 -29.99 -30.39 -37.32
N LEU A 936 -28.95 -29.58 -37.19
CA LEU A 936 -28.26 -29.24 -35.95
C LEU A 936 -28.09 -27.72 -35.85
N ALA A 937 -28.25 -27.16 -34.66
CA ALA A 937 -27.85 -25.79 -34.36
C ALA A 937 -27.49 -25.64 -32.87
N GLU A 938 -26.28 -25.15 -32.56
CA GLU A 938 -25.80 -24.90 -31.19
C GLU A 938 -25.10 -23.54 -31.10
N ASP A 939 -25.49 -22.78 -30.09
CA ASP A 939 -24.97 -21.45 -29.72
C ASP A 939 -24.41 -21.42 -28.28
N PHE A 940 -24.25 -22.59 -27.64
CA PHE A 940 -23.63 -22.82 -26.32
C PHE A 940 -24.23 -22.09 -25.10
N GLU A 941 -25.09 -21.09 -25.28
CA GLU A 941 -25.85 -20.41 -24.23
C GLU A 941 -26.66 -21.38 -23.35
N SER A 942 -26.97 -22.58 -23.87
CA SER A 942 -27.58 -23.70 -23.16
C SER A 942 -26.82 -24.15 -21.91
N VAL A 943 -25.49 -23.95 -21.82
CA VAL A 943 -24.68 -24.32 -20.65
C VAL A 943 -24.40 -23.16 -19.68
N ALA A 944 -24.97 -21.97 -19.91
CA ALA A 944 -24.75 -20.78 -19.07
C ALA A 944 -25.07 -20.97 -17.58
N GLY A 945 -26.09 -21.77 -17.27
CA GLY A 945 -26.46 -22.12 -15.89
C GLY A 945 -25.47 -23.03 -15.17
N GLN A 946 -24.41 -23.49 -15.85
CA GLN A 946 -23.41 -24.44 -15.34
C GLN A 946 -22.00 -23.83 -15.22
N LEU A 947 -21.85 -22.53 -15.48
CA LEU A 947 -20.56 -21.84 -15.39
C LEU A 947 -20.08 -21.73 -13.94
N ALA A 948 -18.87 -22.22 -13.67
CA ALA A 948 -18.22 -22.17 -12.37
C ALA A 948 -17.31 -20.92 -12.23
N PRO A 949 -16.96 -20.52 -10.99
CA PRO A 949 -15.82 -19.65 -10.74
C PRO A 949 -14.52 -20.32 -11.17
N ALA A 950 -13.47 -19.54 -11.44
CA ALA A 950 -12.15 -20.10 -11.71
C ALA A 950 -11.62 -20.99 -10.56
N ALA A 951 -10.79 -21.96 -10.94
CA ALA A 951 -10.18 -22.94 -10.05
C ALA A 951 -8.65 -22.78 -10.01
N ASP A 952 -8.01 -22.67 -11.19
CA ASP A 952 -6.57 -22.45 -11.34
C ASP A 952 -6.25 -21.06 -11.91
N LEU A 953 -7.11 -20.51 -12.77
CA LEU A 953 -6.93 -19.19 -13.38
C LEU A 953 -7.28 -18.05 -12.40
N SER A 954 -6.51 -16.96 -12.43
CA SER A 954 -6.78 -15.80 -11.58
C SER A 954 -7.89 -14.91 -12.17
N ARG A 955 -9.15 -15.28 -11.92
CA ARG A 955 -10.37 -14.53 -12.33
C ARG A 955 -11.33 -14.28 -11.15
N PRO A 956 -10.97 -13.46 -10.14
CA PRO A 956 -11.80 -13.27 -8.94
C PRO A 956 -13.19 -12.72 -9.26
N GLY A 957 -14.23 -13.39 -8.76
CA GLY A 957 -15.63 -12.95 -8.91
C GLY A 957 -16.29 -13.26 -10.26
N LEU A 958 -15.57 -13.85 -11.22
CA LEU A 958 -16.13 -14.22 -12.52
C LEU A 958 -16.59 -15.69 -12.54
N LEU A 959 -17.87 -15.92 -12.84
CA LEU A 959 -18.35 -17.20 -13.37
C LEU A 959 -18.05 -17.22 -14.86
N GLY A 960 -17.41 -18.28 -15.38
CA GLY A 960 -17.01 -18.23 -16.78
C GLY A 960 -16.42 -19.47 -17.43
N TRP A 961 -16.47 -20.65 -16.81
CA TRP A 961 -16.10 -21.90 -17.49
C TRP A 961 -17.02 -23.07 -17.10
N THR A 962 -17.23 -24.01 -18.02
CA THR A 962 -17.78 -25.34 -17.70
C THR A 962 -17.30 -26.39 -18.69
N ARG A 963 -17.07 -27.62 -18.18
CA ARG A 963 -16.76 -28.80 -19.00
C ARG A 963 -17.99 -29.66 -19.30
N THR A 964 -19.18 -29.30 -18.81
CA THR A 964 -20.41 -29.95 -19.27
C THR A 964 -20.73 -29.45 -20.68
N ALA A 965 -20.73 -30.36 -21.66
CA ALA A 965 -21.16 -30.05 -23.01
C ALA A 965 -22.69 -29.89 -23.11
N PRO A 966 -23.21 -29.20 -24.13
CA PRO A 966 -24.64 -29.16 -24.42
C PRO A 966 -25.25 -30.56 -24.62
N GLN A 967 -26.58 -30.67 -24.52
CA GLN A 967 -27.26 -31.97 -24.55
C GLN A 967 -26.95 -32.76 -25.83
N GLY A 968 -26.34 -33.94 -25.67
CA GLY A 968 -25.99 -34.85 -26.77
C GLY A 968 -24.63 -34.58 -27.43
N TRP A 969 -23.95 -33.48 -27.07
CA TRP A 969 -22.55 -33.26 -27.45
C TRP A 969 -21.60 -33.98 -26.49
N THR A 970 -20.39 -34.26 -26.95
CA THR A 970 -19.33 -34.87 -26.12
C THR A 970 -17.98 -34.24 -26.37
N VAL A 971 -17.18 -34.07 -25.31
CA VAL A 971 -15.74 -33.78 -25.41
C VAL A 971 -14.95 -35.05 -25.09
N THR A 972 -14.03 -35.41 -25.97
CA THR A 972 -13.14 -36.58 -25.82
C THR A 972 -11.69 -36.13 -25.89
N ASN A 973 -10.95 -36.29 -24.79
CA ASN A 973 -9.49 -36.10 -24.78
C ASN A 973 -8.81 -37.43 -25.08
N ALA A 974 -7.64 -37.39 -25.74
CA ALA A 974 -6.86 -38.60 -25.97
C ALA A 974 -6.40 -39.22 -24.63
N PRO A 975 -6.36 -40.56 -24.48
CA PRO A 975 -5.97 -41.21 -23.23
C PRO A 975 -4.54 -40.89 -22.74
N ALA A 976 -3.69 -40.37 -23.62
CA ALA A 976 -2.32 -39.94 -23.32
C ALA A 976 -2.18 -38.42 -23.08
N MET A 977 -3.25 -37.62 -23.23
CA MET A 977 -3.24 -36.18 -22.98
C MET A 977 -3.05 -35.93 -21.46
N PRO A 978 -1.97 -35.25 -21.03
CA PRO A 978 -1.75 -34.99 -19.61
C PRO A 978 -2.77 -34.01 -19.01
N GLN A 979 -2.84 -33.94 -17.67
CA GLN A 979 -3.61 -32.91 -16.99
C GLN A 979 -2.81 -31.61 -16.86
N GLY A 980 -3.43 -30.49 -17.27
CA GLY A 980 -2.95 -29.11 -17.13
C GLY A 980 -3.98 -28.24 -16.40
N THR A 981 -4.13 -26.97 -16.82
CA THR A 981 -5.10 -26.02 -16.25
C THR A 981 -6.53 -26.58 -16.31
N LYS A 982 -7.22 -26.69 -15.16
CA LYS A 982 -8.55 -27.37 -15.08
C LYS A 982 -9.60 -26.76 -16.00
N GLU A 983 -9.58 -25.45 -16.14
CA GLU A 983 -10.48 -24.65 -16.98
C GLU A 983 -10.31 -24.87 -18.48
N LEU A 984 -9.23 -25.50 -18.92
CA LEU A 984 -8.83 -25.61 -20.33
C LEU A 984 -8.33 -27.01 -20.70
N ASN A 985 -8.63 -28.01 -19.87
CA ASN A 985 -8.12 -29.37 -20.06
C ASN A 985 -8.92 -30.12 -21.14
N GLY A 986 -8.70 -29.74 -22.40
CA GLY A 986 -9.52 -30.13 -23.55
C GLY A 986 -10.56 -29.06 -23.89
N TRP A 987 -11.41 -29.33 -24.89
CA TRP A 987 -12.51 -28.43 -25.24
C TRP A 987 -13.38 -28.10 -24.02
N THR A 988 -13.52 -26.80 -23.74
CA THR A 988 -14.26 -26.27 -22.60
C THR A 988 -15.12 -25.08 -23.04
N PHE A 989 -16.26 -24.87 -22.40
CA PHE A 989 -17.22 -23.83 -22.75
C PHE A 989 -17.01 -22.63 -21.83
N LEU A 990 -16.60 -21.49 -22.40
CA LEU A 990 -16.12 -20.33 -21.67
C LEU A 990 -16.98 -19.10 -21.97
N SER A 991 -17.24 -18.26 -20.97
CA SER A 991 -17.77 -16.92 -21.26
C SER A 991 -16.66 -16.04 -21.86
N ARG A 992 -17.00 -15.21 -22.85
CA ARG A 992 -15.99 -14.40 -23.58
C ARG A 992 -15.05 -13.62 -22.65
N GLN A 993 -15.57 -12.91 -21.63
CA GLN A 993 -14.72 -12.14 -20.71
C GLN A 993 -13.81 -13.00 -19.82
N PHE A 994 -14.13 -14.27 -19.57
CA PHE A 994 -13.28 -15.17 -18.79
C PHE A 994 -12.09 -15.67 -19.61
N TRP A 995 -12.32 -15.96 -20.89
CA TRP A 995 -11.31 -16.35 -21.87
C TRP A 995 -10.50 -15.18 -22.44
N PHE A 996 -10.99 -13.93 -22.32
CA PHE A 996 -10.36 -12.71 -22.84
C PHE A 996 -9.62 -11.87 -21.76
N PRO A 997 -8.41 -12.25 -21.30
CA PRO A 997 -7.49 -11.28 -20.74
C PRO A 997 -6.97 -10.33 -21.85
N ALA A 998 -6.25 -9.28 -21.47
CA ALA A 998 -5.49 -8.48 -22.42
C ALA A 998 -4.30 -9.30 -22.97
N GLY A 999 -4.27 -9.51 -24.29
CA GLY A 999 -3.21 -10.26 -24.98
C GLY A 999 -3.75 -11.13 -26.11
N GLN A 1000 -2.84 -11.73 -26.88
CA GLN A 1000 -3.05 -12.83 -27.84
C GLN A 1000 -4.13 -12.68 -28.94
N GLU A 1001 -4.74 -11.50 -29.08
CA GLU A 1001 -5.82 -11.19 -30.04
C GLU A 1001 -7.16 -11.93 -29.82
N ARG A 1002 -7.32 -12.73 -28.75
CA ARG A 1002 -8.58 -13.44 -28.41
C ARG A 1002 -9.83 -12.53 -28.52
N PRO A 1003 -9.83 -11.27 -28.04
CA PRO A 1003 -10.99 -10.37 -28.16
C PRO A 1003 -11.51 -10.16 -29.59
N ALA A 1004 -10.66 -10.28 -30.62
CA ALA A 1004 -11.00 -10.06 -32.01
C ALA A 1004 -11.90 -11.15 -32.62
N PHE A 1005 -12.38 -12.14 -31.85
CA PHE A 1005 -13.46 -13.04 -32.27
C PHE A 1005 -14.85 -12.39 -32.17
N ASP A 1006 -15.05 -11.23 -32.80
CA ASP A 1006 -16.29 -10.43 -32.70
C ASP A 1006 -17.56 -11.16 -33.16
N ARG A 1007 -17.43 -12.17 -34.03
CA ARG A 1007 -18.55 -13.01 -34.48
C ARG A 1007 -19.08 -13.94 -33.40
N SER A 1008 -18.29 -14.25 -32.38
CA SER A 1008 -18.75 -15.02 -31.22
C SER A 1008 -19.66 -14.18 -30.31
N LEU A 1009 -20.57 -14.82 -29.58
CA LEU A 1009 -21.44 -14.17 -28.62
C LEU A 1009 -21.55 -15.00 -27.33
N GLY A 1010 -21.51 -14.33 -26.18
CA GLY A 1010 -21.83 -14.98 -24.88
C GLY A 1010 -20.84 -16.08 -24.46
N ILE A 1011 -21.18 -17.34 -24.75
CA ILE A 1011 -20.40 -18.55 -24.44
C ILE A 1011 -19.79 -19.15 -25.71
N VAL A 1012 -18.49 -19.46 -25.65
CA VAL A 1012 -17.72 -19.97 -26.78
C VAL A 1012 -17.13 -21.33 -26.42
N ALA A 1013 -17.12 -22.27 -27.36
CA ALA A 1013 -16.35 -23.51 -27.20
C ALA A 1013 -14.89 -23.24 -27.56
N VAL A 1014 -13.98 -23.55 -26.64
CA VAL A 1014 -12.56 -23.19 -26.73
C VAL A 1014 -11.68 -24.39 -26.38
N ALA A 1015 -10.61 -24.59 -27.15
CA ALA A 1015 -9.47 -25.43 -26.76
C ALA A 1015 -8.19 -24.59 -26.89
N ASP A 1016 -7.49 -24.40 -25.77
CA ASP A 1016 -6.40 -23.43 -25.61
C ASP A 1016 -5.16 -24.14 -25.02
N PRO A 1017 -4.28 -24.73 -25.85
CA PRO A 1017 -3.11 -25.46 -25.38
C PRO A 1017 -2.01 -24.57 -24.75
N ASP A 1018 -2.06 -23.26 -25.00
CA ASP A 1018 -1.20 -22.24 -24.38
C ASP A 1018 -1.54 -22.05 -22.89
N ASP A 1019 -2.72 -21.50 -22.55
CA ASP A 1019 -3.17 -21.34 -21.15
C ASP A 1019 -3.35 -22.72 -20.43
N TRP A 1020 -3.45 -23.85 -21.15
CA TRP A 1020 -3.44 -25.21 -20.57
C TRP A 1020 -2.09 -25.59 -19.96
N ASP A 1021 -0.98 -25.16 -20.56
CA ASP A 1021 0.37 -25.57 -20.17
C ASP A 1021 0.90 -24.81 -18.94
N ASP A 1022 0.39 -23.61 -18.69
CA ASP A 1022 0.72 -22.77 -17.52
C ASP A 1022 0.61 -23.52 -16.18
N THR A 1023 -0.39 -24.40 -16.02
CA THR A 1023 -0.56 -25.19 -14.80
C THR A 1023 0.27 -26.48 -14.86
N GLY A 1024 1.57 -26.36 -14.61
CA GLY A 1024 2.46 -27.50 -14.36
C GLY A 1024 3.05 -28.17 -15.60
N SER A 1025 3.17 -27.44 -16.71
CA SER A 1025 3.87 -27.83 -17.94
C SER A 1025 3.57 -29.25 -18.44
N PRO A 1026 2.29 -29.63 -18.65
CA PRO A 1026 1.89 -30.88 -19.27
C PRO A 1026 2.54 -31.15 -20.64
N SER A 1027 2.88 -30.12 -21.43
CA SER A 1027 3.55 -30.26 -22.74
C SER A 1027 4.88 -31.04 -22.66
N GLY A 1028 5.61 -30.91 -21.54
CA GLY A 1028 6.82 -31.68 -21.26
C GLY A 1028 6.60 -33.18 -20.97
N ARG A 1029 5.35 -33.64 -20.98
CA ARG A 1029 4.92 -35.02 -20.65
C ARG A 1029 4.03 -35.67 -21.72
N GLY A 1030 3.53 -34.90 -22.68
CA GLY A 1030 2.63 -35.34 -23.76
C GLY A 1030 1.99 -34.15 -24.46
N THR A 1031 1.27 -34.38 -25.56
CA THR A 1031 0.59 -33.32 -26.31
C THR A 1031 -0.87 -33.13 -25.89
N PHE A 1032 -1.40 -31.93 -26.17
CA PHE A 1032 -2.83 -31.67 -26.15
C PHE A 1032 -3.48 -32.35 -27.36
N ASP A 1033 -4.50 -33.19 -27.12
CA ASP A 1033 -5.33 -33.80 -28.17
C ASP A 1033 -6.76 -33.94 -27.63
N SER A 1034 -7.68 -33.14 -28.17
CA SER A 1034 -9.06 -33.05 -27.72
C SER A 1034 -10.02 -32.85 -28.88
N THR A 1035 -11.15 -33.57 -28.83
CA THR A 1035 -12.20 -33.57 -29.86
C THR A 1035 -13.55 -33.21 -29.25
N LEU A 1036 -14.18 -32.16 -29.78
CA LEU A 1036 -15.58 -31.82 -29.56
C LEU A 1036 -16.42 -32.49 -30.66
N THR A 1037 -17.41 -33.29 -30.28
CA THR A 1037 -18.25 -34.06 -31.20
C THR A 1037 -19.74 -33.70 -31.03
N THR A 1038 -20.43 -33.50 -32.14
CA THR A 1038 -21.89 -33.26 -32.17
C THR A 1038 -22.67 -34.53 -31.81
N PRO A 1039 -23.94 -34.42 -31.38
CA PRO A 1039 -24.87 -35.53 -31.54
C PRO A 1039 -24.96 -35.95 -33.02
N ALA A 1040 -25.31 -37.21 -33.27
CA ALA A 1040 -25.63 -37.67 -34.61
C ALA A 1040 -27.02 -37.16 -35.02
N VAL A 1041 -27.13 -36.54 -36.19
CA VAL A 1041 -28.40 -36.03 -36.74
C VAL A 1041 -28.84 -36.85 -37.95
N ALA A 1042 -30.14 -37.09 -38.06
CA ALA A 1042 -30.72 -37.82 -39.18
C ALA A 1042 -30.66 -36.98 -40.48
N ILE A 1043 -30.29 -37.64 -41.58
CA ILE A 1043 -30.23 -37.04 -42.91
C ILE A 1043 -31.61 -37.23 -43.58
N PRO A 1044 -32.29 -36.16 -44.04
CA PRO A 1044 -33.56 -36.30 -44.74
C PRO A 1044 -33.42 -37.13 -46.02
N PRO A 1045 -34.33 -38.08 -46.31
CA PRO A 1045 -34.28 -38.89 -47.53
C PRO A 1045 -34.18 -38.04 -48.80
N GLY A 1046 -33.25 -38.41 -49.69
CA GLY A 1046 -32.96 -37.66 -50.93
C GLY A 1046 -31.95 -36.51 -50.78
N THR A 1047 -31.45 -36.22 -49.58
CA THR A 1047 -30.38 -35.22 -49.38
C THR A 1047 -29.07 -35.72 -49.99
N SER A 1048 -28.61 -35.10 -51.07
CA SER A 1048 -27.32 -35.42 -51.74
C SER A 1048 -26.13 -34.63 -51.19
N THR A 1049 -26.37 -33.56 -50.41
CA THR A 1049 -25.33 -32.69 -49.84
C THR A 1049 -25.82 -32.10 -48.51
N LEU A 1050 -24.95 -32.12 -47.50
CA LEU A 1050 -25.12 -31.38 -46.26
C LEU A 1050 -24.28 -30.10 -46.29
N HIS A 1051 -24.74 -29.05 -45.62
CA HIS A 1051 -24.00 -27.80 -45.47
C HIS A 1051 -23.70 -27.56 -44.00
N LEU A 1052 -22.41 -27.51 -43.67
CA LEU A 1052 -21.90 -27.14 -42.35
C LEU A 1052 -21.53 -25.65 -42.36
N GLY A 1053 -21.89 -24.93 -41.31
CA GLY A 1053 -21.50 -23.54 -41.08
C GLY A 1053 -21.23 -23.28 -39.60
N PHE A 1054 -20.10 -22.65 -39.26
CA PHE A 1054 -19.77 -22.27 -37.89
C PHE A 1054 -18.89 -21.02 -37.84
N ASP A 1055 -19.07 -20.19 -36.82
CA ASP A 1055 -18.17 -19.08 -36.55
C ASP A 1055 -16.89 -19.63 -35.91
N SER A 1056 -15.73 -19.20 -36.37
CA SER A 1056 -14.42 -19.78 -36.02
C SER A 1056 -13.36 -18.70 -35.82
N HIS A 1057 -12.47 -18.94 -34.85
CA HIS A 1057 -11.29 -18.13 -34.62
C HIS A 1057 -10.13 -19.04 -34.18
N TYR A 1058 -9.19 -19.25 -35.10
CA TYR A 1058 -8.02 -20.12 -34.93
C TYR A 1058 -6.74 -19.34 -35.15
N ARG A 1059 -5.72 -19.57 -34.31
CA ARG A 1059 -4.36 -19.04 -34.49
C ARG A 1059 -3.38 -20.21 -34.61
N GLN A 1060 -2.42 -20.09 -35.53
CA GLN A 1060 -1.55 -21.19 -35.94
C GLN A 1060 -0.15 -21.04 -35.33
N GLU A 1061 0.33 -22.09 -34.69
CA GLU A 1061 1.74 -22.28 -34.38
C GLU A 1061 2.16 -23.73 -34.68
N SER A 1062 3.45 -24.02 -34.72
CA SER A 1062 3.97 -25.38 -34.88
C SER A 1062 4.36 -25.93 -33.50
N PRO A 1063 4.07 -27.20 -33.15
CA PRO A 1063 3.53 -28.30 -33.97
C PRO A 1063 1.99 -28.47 -34.01
N GLN A 1064 1.20 -27.53 -33.49
CA GLN A 1064 -0.27 -27.64 -33.39
C GLN A 1064 -0.99 -27.86 -34.74
N GLU A 1065 -1.92 -28.82 -34.77
CA GLU A 1065 -2.78 -29.12 -35.93
C GLU A 1065 -4.27 -29.24 -35.53
N ALA A 1066 -5.18 -28.80 -36.40
CA ALA A 1066 -6.62 -28.85 -36.14
C ALA A 1066 -7.43 -29.34 -37.35
N GLU A 1067 -8.48 -30.14 -37.14
CA GLU A 1067 -9.31 -30.67 -38.22
C GLU A 1067 -10.81 -30.67 -37.90
N VAL A 1068 -11.63 -30.55 -38.96
CA VAL A 1068 -13.07 -30.87 -38.90
C VAL A 1068 -13.33 -32.10 -39.74
N THR A 1069 -13.99 -33.11 -39.16
CA THR A 1069 -14.42 -34.32 -39.86
C THR A 1069 -15.93 -34.52 -39.73
N VAL A 1070 -16.58 -34.95 -40.80
CA VAL A 1070 -17.98 -35.41 -40.81
C VAL A 1070 -17.96 -36.93 -40.93
N VAL A 1071 -18.50 -37.62 -39.93
CA VAL A 1071 -18.57 -39.09 -39.88
C VAL A 1071 -20.00 -39.51 -40.14
N PHE A 1072 -20.20 -40.33 -41.17
CA PHE A 1072 -21.47 -40.94 -41.54
C PHE A 1072 -21.63 -42.31 -40.87
N ASP A 1073 -22.87 -42.72 -40.62
CA ASP A 1073 -23.21 -44.01 -40.01
C ASP A 1073 -22.79 -45.25 -40.83
N ASN A 1074 -22.68 -45.11 -42.16
CA ASN A 1074 -22.11 -46.14 -43.04
C ASN A 1074 -20.57 -46.26 -42.97
N GLY A 1075 -19.92 -45.55 -42.03
CA GLY A 1075 -18.48 -45.62 -41.76
C GLY A 1075 -17.61 -44.69 -42.63
N VAL A 1076 -18.19 -44.01 -43.62
CA VAL A 1076 -17.47 -43.02 -44.42
C VAL A 1076 -17.16 -41.78 -43.56
N THR A 1077 -15.94 -41.27 -43.65
CA THR A 1077 -15.52 -40.03 -42.99
C THR A 1077 -15.01 -39.03 -44.02
N ALA A 1078 -15.60 -37.84 -44.07
CA ALA A 1078 -15.17 -36.73 -44.90
C ALA A 1078 -14.40 -35.71 -44.05
N ARG A 1079 -13.12 -35.44 -44.37
CA ARG A 1079 -12.37 -34.35 -43.74
C ARG A 1079 -12.71 -33.03 -44.43
N VAL A 1080 -13.36 -32.14 -43.70
CA VAL A 1080 -13.92 -30.87 -44.19
C VAL A 1080 -12.91 -29.74 -44.09
N LEU A 1081 -12.03 -29.80 -43.08
CA LEU A 1081 -11.03 -28.79 -42.76
C LEU A 1081 -9.80 -29.48 -42.19
N ASN A 1082 -8.62 -28.95 -42.52
CA ASN A 1082 -7.33 -29.38 -41.97
C ASN A 1082 -6.41 -28.16 -41.85
N TYR A 1083 -6.03 -27.75 -40.65
CA TYR A 1083 -5.12 -26.65 -40.36
C TYR A 1083 -3.80 -27.19 -39.78
N SER A 1084 -2.68 -26.72 -40.32
CA SER A 1084 -1.35 -27.01 -39.77
C SER A 1084 -0.33 -25.94 -40.18
N SER A 1085 0.88 -25.97 -39.60
CA SER A 1085 1.95 -25.03 -39.92
C SER A 1085 2.58 -25.22 -41.32
N ALA A 1086 2.16 -26.24 -42.09
CA ALA A 1086 2.66 -26.48 -43.44
C ALA A 1086 2.21 -25.38 -44.42
N THR A 1087 3.08 -25.03 -45.39
CA THR A 1087 2.78 -23.99 -46.40
C THR A 1087 1.84 -24.45 -47.52
N SER A 1088 1.50 -25.75 -47.58
CA SER A 1088 0.61 -26.34 -48.57
C SER A 1088 0.05 -27.69 -48.06
N GLY A 1089 -1.02 -28.20 -48.70
CA GLY A 1089 -1.66 -29.46 -48.30
C GLY A 1089 -2.68 -29.36 -47.15
N ASN A 1090 -2.91 -28.16 -46.64
CA ASN A 1090 -3.88 -27.81 -45.61
C ASN A 1090 -4.80 -26.66 -46.09
N THR A 1091 -5.88 -26.40 -45.35
CA THR A 1091 -6.92 -25.42 -45.69
C THR A 1091 -6.64 -24.01 -45.17
N ASN A 1092 -5.54 -23.80 -44.43
CA ASN A 1092 -5.10 -22.47 -43.95
C ASN A 1092 -3.79 -21.96 -44.58
N ALA A 1093 -3.08 -22.78 -45.36
CA ALA A 1093 -1.77 -22.46 -45.94
C ALA A 1093 -0.72 -21.98 -44.91
N GLY A 1094 -0.75 -22.54 -43.69
CA GLY A 1094 0.17 -22.20 -42.60
C GLY A 1094 -0.10 -20.86 -41.92
N ARG A 1095 -1.35 -20.37 -41.94
CA ARG A 1095 -1.74 -19.03 -41.43
C ARG A 1095 -2.91 -19.08 -40.46
N ASP A 1096 -3.01 -18.04 -39.63
CA ASP A 1096 -4.15 -17.78 -38.74
C ASP A 1096 -5.48 -17.67 -39.51
N GLN A 1097 -6.57 -18.15 -38.91
CA GLN A 1097 -7.93 -18.16 -39.45
C GLN A 1097 -8.89 -17.57 -38.42
N GLN A 1098 -8.67 -16.29 -38.12
CA GLN A 1098 -9.38 -15.54 -37.10
C GLN A 1098 -10.70 -14.96 -37.60
N ASN A 1099 -11.74 -15.04 -36.76
CA ASN A 1099 -13.01 -14.31 -36.86
C ASN A 1099 -13.79 -14.49 -38.19
N ARG A 1100 -14.04 -15.73 -38.59
CA ARG A 1100 -14.70 -16.07 -39.88
C ARG A 1100 -15.87 -17.01 -39.70
N LEU A 1101 -16.90 -16.87 -40.55
CA LEU A 1101 -17.84 -17.96 -40.81
C LEU A 1101 -17.14 -18.98 -41.73
N VAL A 1102 -16.93 -20.20 -41.25
CA VAL A 1102 -16.47 -21.32 -42.05
C VAL A 1102 -17.69 -22.06 -42.56
N THR A 1103 -17.90 -22.05 -43.88
CA THR A 1103 -18.96 -22.82 -44.56
C THR A 1103 -18.38 -23.92 -45.44
N SER A 1104 -18.98 -25.10 -45.47
CA SER A 1104 -18.61 -26.16 -46.41
C SER A 1104 -19.79 -27.02 -46.83
N SER A 1105 -19.73 -27.55 -48.06
CA SER A 1105 -20.72 -28.44 -48.66
C SER A 1105 -20.15 -29.85 -48.72
N ILE A 1106 -20.73 -30.77 -47.96
CA ILE A 1106 -20.28 -32.16 -47.81
C ILE A 1106 -21.21 -33.08 -48.62
N PRO A 1107 -20.73 -33.77 -49.68
CA PRO A 1107 -21.52 -34.78 -50.38
C PRO A 1107 -21.96 -35.90 -49.43
N VAL A 1108 -23.23 -36.31 -49.52
CA VAL A 1108 -23.75 -37.43 -48.71
C VAL A 1108 -23.41 -38.76 -49.41
N PRO A 1109 -22.67 -39.67 -48.76
CA PRO A 1109 -22.37 -40.99 -49.33
C PRO A 1109 -23.62 -41.86 -49.45
N SER A 1110 -23.67 -42.72 -50.48
CA SER A 1110 -24.80 -43.61 -50.70
C SER A 1110 -25.09 -44.49 -49.47
N GLY A 1111 -26.35 -44.59 -49.08
CA GLY A 1111 -26.80 -45.38 -47.94
C GLY A 1111 -26.53 -44.79 -46.55
N ALA A 1112 -25.94 -43.60 -46.43
CA ALA A 1112 -25.84 -42.91 -45.14
C ALA A 1112 -27.22 -42.38 -44.69
N THR A 1113 -27.58 -42.57 -43.42
CA THR A 1113 -28.86 -42.10 -42.86
C THR A 1113 -28.70 -41.08 -41.72
N SER A 1114 -27.49 -40.92 -41.20
CA SER A 1114 -27.14 -39.97 -40.16
C SER A 1114 -25.67 -39.54 -40.24
N ALA A 1115 -25.37 -38.36 -39.72
CA ALA A 1115 -24.02 -37.81 -39.65
C ALA A 1115 -23.75 -37.11 -38.32
N LYS A 1116 -22.49 -37.08 -37.92
CA LYS A 1116 -21.97 -36.26 -36.81
C LYS A 1116 -20.71 -35.50 -37.25
N VAL A 1117 -20.44 -34.36 -36.60
CA VAL A 1117 -19.25 -33.54 -36.86
C VAL A 1117 -18.30 -33.64 -35.67
N ASN A 1118 -17.00 -33.73 -35.94
CA ASN A 1118 -15.95 -33.62 -34.93
C ASN A 1118 -15.10 -32.39 -35.21
N PHE A 1119 -14.75 -31.63 -34.17
CA PHE A 1119 -13.79 -30.54 -34.17
C PHE A 1119 -12.63 -30.98 -33.29
N ARG A 1120 -11.46 -31.27 -33.87
CA ARG A 1120 -10.30 -31.81 -33.15
C ARG A 1120 -9.12 -30.86 -33.24
N ILE A 1121 -8.48 -30.61 -32.11
CA ILE A 1121 -7.15 -30.00 -32.04
C ILE A 1121 -6.19 -31.02 -31.43
N HIS A 1122 -5.01 -31.17 -32.04
CA HIS A 1122 -4.05 -32.21 -31.69
C HIS A 1122 -2.61 -31.80 -32.03
N HIS A 1123 -1.65 -32.65 -31.65
CA HIS A 1123 -0.20 -32.43 -31.81
C HIS A 1123 0.36 -31.15 -31.15
N ALA A 1124 -0.45 -30.38 -30.42
CA ALA A 1124 -0.02 -29.15 -29.76
C ALA A 1124 0.76 -29.41 -28.47
N GLY A 1125 1.78 -28.60 -28.22
CA GLY A 1125 2.37 -28.41 -26.90
C GLY A 1125 1.76 -27.18 -26.23
N ASN A 1126 2.61 -26.32 -25.69
CA ASN A 1126 2.27 -24.94 -25.38
C ASN A 1126 2.19 -24.17 -26.71
N ASN A 1127 0.97 -23.94 -27.23
CA ASN A 1127 0.70 -23.34 -28.55
C ASN A 1127 -0.73 -22.75 -28.60
N TRP A 1128 -0.89 -21.48 -29.02
CA TRP A 1128 -2.15 -20.71 -29.16
C TRP A 1128 -3.49 -21.42 -28.80
N PHE A 1129 -4.46 -21.48 -29.73
CA PHE A 1129 -5.85 -21.90 -29.45
C PHE A 1129 -6.70 -22.07 -30.70
N TRP A 1130 -7.82 -22.78 -30.53
CA TRP A 1130 -8.98 -22.74 -31.42
C TRP A 1130 -10.26 -22.47 -30.63
N ALA A 1131 -11.07 -21.54 -31.13
CA ALA A 1131 -12.42 -21.29 -30.63
C ALA A 1131 -13.47 -21.39 -31.77
N VAL A 1132 -14.66 -21.91 -31.44
CA VAL A 1132 -15.80 -22.03 -32.36
C VAL A 1132 -17.12 -21.67 -31.68
N ASP A 1133 -18.07 -21.18 -32.46
CA ASP A 1133 -19.40 -20.72 -32.04
C ASP A 1133 -20.44 -20.87 -33.17
N ASN A 1134 -21.74 -20.75 -32.86
CA ASN A 1134 -22.87 -20.68 -33.79
C ASN A 1134 -22.90 -21.81 -34.86
N ILE A 1135 -22.63 -23.04 -34.42
CA ILE A 1135 -22.47 -24.23 -35.27
C ILE A 1135 -23.85 -24.68 -35.80
N ARG A 1136 -23.97 -24.82 -37.12
CA ARG A 1136 -25.19 -25.19 -37.84
C ARG A 1136 -24.89 -26.25 -38.92
N LEU A 1137 -25.74 -27.27 -39.02
CA LEU A 1137 -25.67 -28.30 -40.07
C LEU A 1137 -27.06 -28.48 -40.70
N GLY A 1138 -27.18 -28.35 -42.02
CA GLY A 1138 -28.48 -28.41 -42.72
C GLY A 1138 -28.43 -29.09 -44.09
N SER A 1139 -29.61 -29.37 -44.63
CA SER A 1139 -29.82 -29.75 -46.05
C SER A 1139 -29.94 -28.54 -46.98
N THR A 1140 -29.78 -27.32 -46.45
CA THR A 1140 -29.71 -26.05 -47.18
C THR A 1140 -28.46 -25.27 -46.74
N PRO A 1141 -27.90 -24.39 -47.59
CA PRO A 1141 -26.69 -23.61 -47.23
C PRO A 1141 -26.87 -22.78 -45.96
N VAL A 1142 -25.88 -22.84 -45.06
CA VAL A 1142 -25.83 -21.95 -43.90
C VAL A 1142 -25.44 -20.54 -44.36
N ILE A 1143 -26.29 -19.57 -44.05
CA ILE A 1143 -26.08 -18.15 -44.39
C ILE A 1143 -25.70 -17.33 -43.16
N ASP A 1144 -25.07 -16.18 -43.41
CA ASP A 1144 -24.88 -15.10 -42.44
C ASP A 1144 -25.95 -14.03 -42.72
N ALA A 1145 -26.76 -13.70 -41.71
CA ALA A 1145 -27.92 -12.81 -41.77
C ALA A 1145 -27.99 -11.97 -40.49
#